data_AF-A0A355S973-F1
#
_entry.id   AF-A0A355S973-F1
#
_cell.length_a   1.000
_cell.length_b   1.000
_cell.length_c   1.000
_cell.angle_alpha   90.00
_cell.angle_beta   90.00
_cell.angle_gamma   90.00
#
_symmetry.space_group_name_H-M   'P 1'
#
loop_
_entity.id
_entity.type
_entity.pdbx_description
1 polymer ?
#
loop_
_entity_poly.entity_id
_entity_poly.type
_entity_poly.pdbx_seq_one_letter_code
_entity_poly.pdbx_strand_id
1 'polypeptide(L)'
;MKRILSHVALFLSALPLMAAPGLIGEYFKLEDKLGDEFEVPVDLKPWLVRVDKAVNFPGSKGDFHGSKLGENFMVRWSGVIKVPKAGNYLFATSSKDGSRLYLGDKLAVDNWGPHPMKQQSGTIRLKAGSHPVRVIYQNGTLGAACVVKWMAPGGKLEAVPASVLFHDAEKLKGLTWDQQAFAKAASPSAPPAKPVSGSLPQKYGNFVSTALRVGKDSKGDNIAFRSRVIRLDSQGAVCVAFDADTMRMAAGWTQGGLKLEGLPFTGGHGSFPSHSGARVFTNQAAPGWADTQGSIAETRMPEDGKYPPLGPLPKTQAHYKGLYVHGEKTVLRYTVGKDPVLELPALENGLITRTIQGKFSAPAVVVLADEKGAPEIQVVGSQEKPAAIDGRIVLKVPAGMAHFKVVYGSGSVPEALEDLTLLMKGGPARWTETVTTVGEVAKDDGKSSYVLDRLTVPYQNPYGMKMRIGGFDFFSDPSKAAVCTWDGDVWVVGGIDEKLESLIWKRIAAGGHETLGLTIVDDVIYTVADDQITRYHDFNGDGEIDYYENFNNDWELTSGFHAFCFDLQTGPQGEFYFAFGCPVRGGGRSFQRMSRHHGSILRVSKDGSRLDRYATGLRAPNGIGVSPTGQLTSGDNEGTFVPRCPIHWIEPDEFLGVVDSAADYATMKTTPTVGQRRGSRKENLDPSEAPKPLAWLPKNVDNSNGGQVWITSNKWGPYEGEMLHFSYGQSAIYVVL
;
A
#
# COMPACT_ATOMS: atom_id res chain seq x y z
N MET A 1 63.97 8.31 36.47
CA MET A 1 64.23 9.70 36.91
C MET A 1 62.89 10.42 37.02
N LYS A 2 62.57 10.93 38.23
CA LYS A 2 61.80 12.16 38.60
C LYS A 2 60.45 12.46 37.90
N ARG A 3 59.31 12.76 38.53
CA ARG A 3 58.86 13.05 39.93
C ARG A 3 57.32 12.91 39.98
N ILE A 4 56.70 12.21 40.96
CA ILE A 4 56.01 12.70 42.20
C ILE A 4 54.76 13.58 41.89
N LEU A 5 53.50 13.28 42.28
CA LEU A 5 52.84 13.20 43.61
C LEU A 5 51.50 12.41 43.43
N SER A 6 51.16 11.34 44.18
CA SER A 6 50.48 11.34 45.49
C SER A 6 49.34 12.37 45.61
N HIS A 7 48.08 11.97 45.81
CA HIS A 7 47.16 12.54 46.81
C HIS A 7 45.86 11.71 46.83
N VAL A 8 45.74 10.90 47.88
CA VAL A 8 44.46 10.42 48.40
C VAL A 8 43.74 11.65 48.96
N ALA A 9 42.60 12.03 48.36
CA ALA A 9 41.69 13.01 48.94
C ALA A 9 40.43 12.30 49.42
N LEU A 10 40.38 12.10 50.74
CA LEU A 10 39.19 11.75 51.50
C LEU A 10 38.18 12.91 51.36
N PHE A 11 37.03 12.71 50.71
CA PHE A 11 35.89 13.62 50.85
C PHE A 11 34.84 12.96 51.75
N LEU A 12 34.95 13.23 53.05
CA LEU A 12 33.84 13.12 53.99
C LEU A 12 33.23 14.51 54.19
N SER A 13 31.91 14.57 54.04
CA SER A 13 30.95 15.57 54.55
C SER A 13 31.12 17.04 54.15
N ALA A 14 30.41 17.44 53.09
CA ALA A 14 29.33 18.44 53.13
C ALA A 14 28.63 18.45 51.77
N LEU A 15 27.30 18.42 51.73
CA LEU A 15 26.53 18.66 50.51
C LEU A 15 26.95 20.01 49.90
N PRO A 16 27.18 20.13 48.58
CA PRO A 16 26.98 21.42 47.94
C PRO A 16 25.50 21.77 48.09
N LEU A 17 25.26 23.02 48.47
CA LEU A 17 24.06 23.64 49.00
C LEU A 17 22.85 23.71 48.02
N MET A 18 22.69 22.77 47.09
CA MET A 18 21.68 22.82 46.01
C MET A 18 20.98 21.47 45.73
N ALA A 19 20.62 20.73 46.78
CA ALA A 19 19.79 19.54 46.65
C ALA A 19 18.32 19.92 46.43
N ALA A 20 17.78 19.65 45.24
CA ALA A 20 16.37 19.87 44.91
C ALA A 20 15.57 18.53 44.93
N PRO A 21 14.27 18.52 45.25
CA PRO A 21 13.49 17.28 45.33
C PRO A 21 13.39 16.50 44.01
N GLY A 22 13.38 15.16 44.09
CA GLY A 22 13.25 14.24 42.95
C GLY A 22 14.59 13.81 42.34
N LEU A 23 14.55 12.92 41.35
CA LEU A 23 15.70 12.44 40.59
C LEU A 23 15.70 13.02 39.17
N ILE A 24 16.89 13.21 38.58
CA ILE A 24 17.02 13.54 37.16
C ILE A 24 16.75 12.26 36.37
N GLY A 25 15.69 12.24 35.57
CA GLY A 25 15.37 11.20 34.61
C GLY A 25 15.84 11.60 33.21
N GLU A 26 16.82 10.87 32.70
CA GLU A 26 17.28 10.94 31.31
C GLU A 26 16.64 9.78 30.54
N TYR A 27 15.79 10.09 29.57
CA TYR A 27 15.07 9.13 28.75
C TYR A 27 15.76 9.04 27.38
N PHE A 28 15.95 7.83 26.89
CA PHE A 28 16.67 7.57 25.64
C PHE A 28 15.82 6.72 24.71
N LYS A 29 15.68 7.15 23.46
CA LYS A 29 15.07 6.35 22.39
C LYS A 29 16.14 5.41 21.83
N LEU A 30 15.83 4.13 21.64
CA LEU A 30 16.71 3.14 21.02
C LEU A 30 16.24 2.85 19.59
N GLU A 31 17.19 2.59 18.69
CA GLU A 31 16.92 2.25 17.29
C GLU A 31 16.61 0.74 17.09
N ASP A 32 17.17 -0.13 17.94
CA ASP A 32 16.99 -1.59 17.86
C ASP A 32 16.50 -2.23 19.19
N LYS A 33 16.07 -3.50 19.12
CA LYS A 33 15.69 -4.30 20.30
C LYS A 33 16.91 -4.62 21.17
N LEU A 34 16.66 -4.77 22.48
CA LEU A 34 17.65 -5.09 23.52
C LEU A 34 18.68 -6.16 23.11
N GLY A 35 19.97 -5.83 23.21
CA GLY A 35 21.04 -6.80 23.39
C GLY A 35 21.29 -7.13 24.88
N ASP A 36 22.09 -8.15 25.15
CA ASP A 36 22.44 -8.57 26.53
C ASP A 36 23.46 -7.63 27.22
N GLU A 37 24.07 -6.73 26.47
CA GLU A 37 25.14 -5.86 26.96
C GLU A 37 24.63 -4.66 27.79
N PHE A 38 25.43 -4.34 28.80
CA PHE A 38 25.08 -3.44 29.88
C PHE A 38 25.87 -2.14 29.77
N GLU A 39 25.25 -1.08 29.23
CA GLU A 39 25.46 0.33 29.59
C GLU A 39 24.50 1.22 28.78
N VAL A 40 24.09 2.37 29.32
CA VAL A 40 23.48 3.41 28.46
C VAL A 40 24.60 3.85 27.51
N PRO A 41 24.43 3.79 26.17
CA PRO A 41 25.52 4.14 25.26
C PRO A 41 26.07 5.52 25.60
N VAL A 42 27.38 5.63 25.78
CA VAL A 42 28.06 6.83 26.30
C VAL A 42 27.82 8.08 25.44
N ASP A 43 27.49 7.88 24.16
CA ASP A 43 27.28 8.95 23.18
C ASP A 43 25.79 9.23 22.87
N LEU A 44 24.85 8.54 23.54
CA LEU A 44 23.43 8.72 23.24
C LEU A 44 22.89 9.98 23.94
N LYS A 45 22.45 10.96 23.15
CA LYS A 45 21.80 12.16 23.66
C LYS A 45 20.41 11.80 24.21
N PRO A 46 20.02 12.28 25.42
CA PRO A 46 18.67 12.04 25.94
C PRO A 46 17.59 12.59 24.99
N TRP A 47 16.55 11.81 24.78
CA TRP A 47 15.29 12.20 24.12
C TRP A 47 14.48 13.18 24.98
N LEU A 48 14.47 12.97 26.29
CA LEU A 48 13.80 13.81 27.27
C LEU A 48 14.63 13.84 28.55
N VAL A 49 14.83 15.02 29.12
CA VAL A 49 15.34 15.18 30.49
C VAL A 49 14.28 15.87 31.33
N ARG A 50 13.91 15.25 32.45
CA ARG A 50 12.99 15.85 33.43
C ARG A 50 13.30 15.43 34.86
N VAL A 51 12.67 16.09 35.82
CA VAL A 51 12.71 15.69 37.23
C VAL A 51 11.53 14.77 37.54
N ASP A 52 11.83 13.55 37.96
CA ASP A 52 10.83 12.60 38.43
C ASP A 52 10.86 12.56 39.96
N LYS A 53 9.70 12.84 40.58
CA LYS A 53 9.58 12.90 42.06
C LYS A 53 9.93 11.58 42.72
N ALA A 54 9.65 10.46 42.05
CA ALA A 54 10.04 9.11 42.45
C ALA A 54 10.08 8.20 41.22
N VAL A 55 10.83 7.10 41.28
CA VAL A 55 10.73 6.01 40.29
C VAL A 55 9.55 5.13 40.67
N ASN A 56 8.34 5.63 40.40
CA ASN A 56 7.08 4.96 40.67
C ASN A 56 6.16 5.06 39.44
N PHE A 57 6.56 4.37 38.38
CA PHE A 57 5.87 4.35 37.10
C PHE A 57 5.09 3.03 36.96
N PRO A 58 3.79 3.00 37.32
CA PRO A 58 2.95 1.82 37.10
C PRO A 58 2.75 1.56 35.60
N GLY A 59 2.22 0.38 35.26
CA GLY A 59 2.06 -0.06 33.88
C GLY A 59 1.31 0.93 32.97
N SER A 60 1.94 1.31 31.86
CA SER A 60 1.31 2.00 30.72
C SER A 60 1.09 1.02 29.55
N LYS A 61 0.20 1.36 28.61
CA LYS A 61 -0.09 0.58 27.38
C LYS A 61 0.27 1.34 26.08
N GLY A 62 1.06 2.40 26.19
CA GLY A 62 1.42 3.33 25.11
C GLY A 62 2.52 4.25 25.65
N ASP A 63 2.36 5.57 25.49
CA ASP A 63 3.25 6.58 26.10
C ASP A 63 3.63 6.25 27.55
N PHE A 64 4.93 6.14 27.81
CA PHE A 64 5.49 5.97 29.13
C PHE A 64 5.50 7.30 29.89
N HIS A 65 4.34 7.61 30.47
CA HIS A 65 4.12 8.72 31.41
C HIS A 65 4.57 10.08 30.87
N GLY A 66 4.16 10.43 29.65
CA GLY A 66 4.41 11.74 29.03
C GLY A 66 5.82 11.89 28.46
N SER A 67 6.49 10.76 28.17
CA SER A 67 7.80 10.73 27.51
C SER A 67 7.69 10.61 25.99
N LYS A 68 6.50 10.32 25.47
CA LYS A 68 6.27 9.99 24.05
C LYS A 68 7.07 8.75 23.59
N LEU A 69 7.47 7.89 24.53
CA LEU A 69 8.15 6.63 24.28
C LEU A 69 7.21 5.47 24.62
N GLY A 70 7.10 4.47 23.73
CA GLY A 70 6.16 3.34 23.89
C GLY A 70 6.83 1.97 23.87
N GLU A 71 7.95 1.86 23.18
CA GLU A 71 8.81 0.67 23.05
C GLU A 71 10.25 1.11 22.74
N ASN A 72 11.19 0.17 22.84
CA ASN A 72 12.62 0.37 22.57
C ASN A 72 13.19 1.65 23.19
N PHE A 73 13.15 1.73 24.52
CA PHE A 73 13.69 2.88 25.22
C PHE A 73 14.40 2.50 26.52
N MET A 74 15.26 3.42 26.98
CA MET A 74 15.92 3.35 28.28
C MET A 74 15.62 4.58 29.11
N VAL A 75 15.70 4.43 30.42
CA VAL A 75 15.67 5.55 31.36
C VAL A 75 16.79 5.39 32.37
N ARG A 76 17.54 6.48 32.60
CA ARG A 76 18.51 6.59 33.67
C ARG A 76 18.02 7.64 34.67
N TRP A 77 17.68 7.20 35.88
CA TRP A 77 17.45 8.11 36.99
C TRP A 77 18.72 8.25 37.82
N SER A 78 19.15 9.48 38.09
CA SER A 78 20.31 9.75 38.95
C SER A 78 20.05 10.85 39.97
N GLY A 79 20.65 10.70 41.15
CA GLY A 79 20.57 11.67 42.23
C GLY A 79 21.07 11.11 43.56
N VAL A 80 20.40 11.47 44.64
CA VAL A 80 20.73 11.12 46.02
C VAL A 80 19.49 10.62 46.74
N ILE A 81 19.64 9.54 47.51
CA ILE A 81 18.65 9.06 48.46
C ILE A 81 19.07 9.38 49.90
N LYS A 82 18.17 9.97 50.69
CA LYS A 82 18.40 10.29 52.10
C LYS A 82 17.89 9.15 52.99
N VAL A 83 18.81 8.48 53.65
CA VAL A 83 18.55 7.37 54.56
C VAL A 83 18.37 7.90 55.99
N PRO A 84 17.17 7.78 56.60
CA PRO A 84 16.89 8.38 57.91
C PRO A 84 17.54 7.65 59.09
N LYS A 85 17.77 6.34 58.98
CA LYS A 85 18.32 5.49 60.05
C LYS A 85 19.33 4.51 59.47
N ALA A 86 20.44 4.29 60.17
CA ALA A 86 21.40 3.26 59.75
C ALA A 86 20.81 1.85 59.94
N GLY A 87 21.09 0.92 59.02
CA GLY A 87 20.65 -0.47 59.13
C GLY A 87 20.58 -1.20 57.79
N ASN A 88 20.00 -2.40 57.81
CA ASN A 88 19.77 -3.19 56.61
C ASN A 88 18.50 -2.70 55.92
N TYR A 89 18.64 -2.21 54.69
CA TYR A 89 17.54 -1.85 53.81
C TYR A 89 17.39 -2.93 52.74
N LEU A 90 16.18 -3.42 52.55
CA LEU A 90 15.86 -4.18 51.35
C LEU A 90 15.37 -3.20 50.29
N PHE A 91 16.00 -3.20 49.12
CA PHE A 91 15.49 -2.51 47.95
C PHE A 91 14.91 -3.52 46.98
N ALA A 92 13.89 -3.12 46.23
CA ALA A 92 13.34 -3.91 45.16
C ALA A 92 13.04 -3.07 43.93
N THR A 93 13.22 -3.63 42.74
CA THR A 93 12.69 -3.06 41.49
C THR A 93 11.57 -3.98 40.99
N SER A 94 10.44 -3.41 40.62
CA SER A 94 9.35 -4.10 39.92
C SER A 94 9.28 -3.53 38.50
N SER A 95 9.69 -4.28 37.49
CA SER A 95 9.74 -3.81 36.11
C SER A 95 9.21 -4.84 35.12
N LYS A 96 8.68 -4.36 33.99
CA LYS A 96 8.56 -5.14 32.75
C LYS A 96 9.80 -4.83 31.93
N ASP A 97 10.53 -5.88 31.57
CA ASP A 97 11.92 -5.84 31.08
C ASP A 97 12.90 -5.27 32.13
N GLY A 98 14.15 -5.08 31.71
CA GLY A 98 15.31 -4.99 32.59
C GLY A 98 15.36 -3.73 33.47
N SER A 99 15.73 -3.89 34.74
CA SER A 99 16.10 -2.78 35.62
C SER A 99 17.26 -3.10 36.57
N ARG A 100 18.04 -2.09 36.91
CA ARG A 100 19.12 -2.16 37.91
C ARG A 100 19.10 -0.95 38.83
N LEU A 101 19.34 -1.17 40.11
CA LEU A 101 19.46 -0.12 41.14
C LEU A 101 20.86 -0.14 41.74
N TYR A 102 21.51 1.01 41.76
CA TYR A 102 22.81 1.26 42.37
C TYR A 102 22.68 2.25 43.54
N LEU A 103 23.44 1.99 44.61
CA LEU A 103 23.66 2.91 45.72
C LEU A 103 25.16 3.14 45.89
N GLY A 104 25.62 4.34 45.57
CA GLY A 104 27.04 4.59 45.26
C GLY A 104 27.49 3.69 44.11
N ASP A 105 28.63 3.02 44.28
CA ASP A 105 29.17 2.08 43.29
C ASP A 105 28.65 0.65 43.45
N LYS A 106 27.73 0.41 44.41
CA LYS A 106 27.21 -0.94 44.71
C LYS A 106 25.91 -1.21 43.97
N LEU A 107 25.85 -2.32 43.24
CA LEU A 107 24.64 -2.87 42.67
C LEU A 107 23.76 -3.44 43.80
N ALA A 108 22.65 -2.76 44.09
CA ALA A 108 21.72 -3.13 45.16
C ALA A 108 20.62 -4.08 44.66
N VAL A 109 20.19 -3.96 43.40
CA VAL A 109 19.21 -4.87 42.77
C VAL A 109 19.58 -5.09 41.31
N ASP A 110 19.63 -6.35 40.88
CA ASP A 110 19.82 -6.73 39.48
C ASP A 110 18.61 -7.50 38.94
N ASN A 111 17.75 -6.80 38.20
CA ASN A 111 16.57 -7.35 37.52
C ASN A 111 16.75 -7.20 36.00
N TRP A 112 17.92 -7.51 35.46
CA TRP A 112 18.23 -7.30 34.04
C TRP A 112 17.60 -8.36 33.12
N GLY A 113 17.57 -8.02 31.82
CA GLY A 113 17.08 -8.88 30.73
C GLY A 113 15.59 -8.70 30.38
N PRO A 114 15.16 -9.24 29.23
CA PRO A 114 13.75 -9.21 28.82
C PRO A 114 12.92 -10.12 29.72
N HIS A 115 11.82 -9.62 30.27
CA HIS A 115 10.92 -10.40 31.11
C HIS A 115 9.55 -9.72 31.28
N PRO A 116 8.46 -10.48 31.54
CA PRO A 116 7.20 -9.89 31.98
C PRO A 116 7.37 -9.14 33.29
N MET A 117 6.32 -8.48 33.79
CA MET A 117 6.36 -7.81 35.11
C MET A 117 6.95 -8.74 36.18
N LYS A 118 8.13 -8.38 36.69
CA LYS A 118 8.90 -9.15 37.65
C LYS A 118 9.44 -8.22 38.73
N GLN A 119 9.40 -8.68 39.97
CA GLN A 119 10.05 -8.00 41.09
C GLN A 119 11.33 -8.76 41.45
N GLN A 120 12.42 -8.01 41.64
CA GLN A 120 13.65 -8.52 42.24
C GLN A 120 14.07 -7.62 43.40
N SER A 121 14.77 -8.17 44.37
CA SER A 121 15.23 -7.44 45.55
C SER A 121 16.65 -7.77 45.96
N GLY A 122 17.29 -6.86 46.67
CA GLY A 122 18.57 -7.06 47.34
C GLY A 122 18.63 -6.27 48.63
N THR A 123 19.43 -6.77 49.58
CA THR A 123 19.60 -6.14 50.89
C THR A 123 20.97 -5.48 50.98
N ILE A 124 21.01 -4.23 51.41
CA ILE A 124 22.23 -3.45 51.57
C ILE A 124 22.22 -2.73 52.91
N ARG A 125 23.35 -2.78 53.62
CA ARG A 125 23.53 -2.05 54.87
C ARG A 125 23.95 -0.61 54.57
N LEU A 126 23.16 0.36 55.02
CA LEU A 126 23.40 1.79 54.81
C LEU A 126 23.65 2.49 56.15
N LYS A 127 24.50 3.52 56.13
CA LYS A 127 24.60 4.51 57.21
C LYS A 127 23.46 5.53 57.07
N ALA A 128 23.05 6.17 58.17
CA ALA A 128 22.16 7.32 58.07
C ALA A 128 22.85 8.45 57.29
N GLY A 129 22.11 9.20 56.47
CA GLY A 129 22.64 10.27 55.62
C GLY A 129 22.35 10.08 54.13
N SER A 130 23.00 10.87 53.30
CA SER A 130 22.81 10.90 51.85
C SER A 130 23.68 9.88 51.14
N HIS A 131 23.09 9.13 50.20
CA HIS A 131 23.78 8.16 49.36
C HIS A 131 23.49 8.45 47.89
N PRO A 132 24.48 8.43 46.98
CA PRO A 132 24.21 8.48 45.55
C PRO A 132 23.29 7.33 45.15
N VAL A 133 22.30 7.60 44.30
CA VAL A 133 21.39 6.59 43.75
C VAL A 133 21.37 6.70 42.24
N ARG A 134 21.41 5.55 41.57
CA ARG A 134 21.23 5.45 40.12
C ARG A 134 20.35 4.25 39.78
N VAL A 135 19.34 4.48 38.96
CA VAL A 135 18.45 3.42 38.44
C VAL A 135 18.55 3.43 36.93
N ILE A 136 18.75 2.26 36.35
CA ILE A 136 18.68 2.03 34.90
C ILE A 136 17.47 1.16 34.64
N TYR A 137 16.64 1.55 33.69
CA TYR A 137 15.48 0.81 33.21
C TYR A 137 15.50 0.73 31.69
N GLN A 138 15.05 -0.39 31.15
CA GLN A 138 14.91 -0.59 29.71
C GLN A 138 13.61 -1.32 29.42
N ASN A 139 12.96 -0.94 28.32
CA ASN A 139 11.74 -1.55 27.82
C ASN A 139 11.86 -1.84 26.32
N GLY A 140 11.61 -3.09 25.92
CA GLY A 140 11.76 -3.54 24.54
C GLY A 140 10.47 -3.69 23.76
N THR A 141 9.33 -3.76 24.44
CA THR A 141 8.03 -4.05 23.78
C THR A 141 6.92 -3.18 24.35
N LEU A 142 5.81 -3.07 23.63
CA LEU A 142 4.66 -2.26 24.05
C LEU A 142 4.20 -2.56 25.50
N GLY A 143 4.04 -1.49 26.26
CA GLY A 143 3.66 -1.48 27.66
C GLY A 143 4.87 -1.53 28.59
N ALA A 144 4.99 -0.56 29.48
CA ALA A 144 6.18 -0.34 30.28
C ALA A 144 5.82 -0.04 31.74
N ALA A 145 6.68 -0.46 32.66
CA ALA A 145 6.53 -0.17 34.08
C ALA A 145 7.88 -0.28 34.79
N CYS A 146 8.14 0.64 35.73
CA CYS A 146 9.29 0.55 36.61
C CYS A 146 8.96 1.21 37.95
N VAL A 147 8.97 0.42 39.03
CA VAL A 147 8.73 0.90 40.40
C VAL A 147 9.89 0.48 41.30
N VAL A 148 10.52 1.45 41.95
CA VAL A 148 11.56 1.21 42.98
C VAL A 148 10.90 1.27 44.35
N LYS A 149 11.13 0.20 45.12
CA LYS A 149 10.61 0.02 46.48
C LYS A 149 11.75 -0.13 47.46
N TRP A 150 11.50 0.20 48.72
CA TRP A 150 12.40 -0.10 49.82
C TRP A 150 11.64 -0.63 51.04
N MET A 151 12.35 -1.29 51.93
CA MET A 151 11.90 -1.64 53.27
C MET A 151 13.01 -1.18 54.22
N ALA A 152 12.72 -0.12 54.96
CA ALA A 152 13.61 0.39 56.01
C ALA A 152 13.72 -0.62 57.18
N PRO A 153 14.75 -0.53 58.03
CA PRO A 153 14.92 -1.41 59.19
C PRO A 153 13.68 -1.40 60.10
N GLY A 154 12.98 -2.54 60.19
CA GLY A 154 11.74 -2.69 60.96
C GLY A 154 10.47 -2.13 60.30
N GLY A 155 10.55 -1.70 59.04
CA GLY A 155 9.43 -1.20 58.25
C GLY A 155 8.81 -2.27 57.34
N LYS A 156 7.94 -1.84 56.44
CA LYS A 156 7.31 -2.65 55.38
C LYS A 156 7.84 -2.24 54.00
N LEU A 157 7.75 -3.15 53.03
CA LEU A 157 8.13 -2.85 51.65
C LEU A 157 7.12 -1.88 51.02
N GLU A 158 7.59 -0.72 50.59
CA GLU A 158 6.80 0.35 49.98
C GLU A 158 7.58 1.05 48.85
N ALA A 159 6.89 1.78 47.96
CA ALA A 159 7.58 2.62 46.97
C ALA A 159 8.47 3.65 47.68
N VAL A 160 9.68 3.88 47.18
CA VAL A 160 10.60 4.84 47.80
C VAL A 160 9.93 6.22 47.83
N PRO A 161 9.73 6.84 49.01
CA PRO A 161 9.03 8.11 49.10
C PRO A 161 9.76 9.22 48.36
N ALA A 162 9.02 10.07 47.64
CA ALA A 162 9.59 11.24 46.97
C ALA A 162 10.34 12.18 47.93
N SER A 163 9.92 12.22 49.20
CA SER A 163 10.52 13.05 50.25
C SER A 163 11.96 12.68 50.61
N VAL A 164 12.45 11.51 50.17
CA VAL A 164 13.83 11.07 50.42
C VAL A 164 14.72 11.13 49.18
N LEU A 165 14.20 11.60 48.03
CA LEU A 165 14.94 11.65 46.77
C LEU A 165 15.28 13.09 46.40
N PHE A 166 16.53 13.31 46.03
CA PHE A 166 17.05 14.63 45.69
C PHE A 166 18.00 14.56 44.50
N HIS A 167 18.19 15.65 43.79
CA HIS A 167 19.16 15.80 42.72
C HIS A 167 19.98 17.09 42.87
N ASP A 168 21.08 17.15 42.14
CA ASP A 168 21.90 18.34 41.99
C ASP A 168 21.31 19.25 40.91
N ALA A 169 20.90 20.46 41.28
CA ALA A 169 20.26 21.41 40.37
C ALA A 169 21.22 21.92 39.28
N GLU A 170 22.52 22.02 39.56
CA GLU A 170 23.51 22.44 38.56
C GLU A 170 23.80 21.31 37.57
N LYS A 171 23.79 20.06 38.03
CA LYS A 171 23.86 18.90 37.13
C LYS A 171 22.68 18.87 36.16
N LEU A 172 21.47 19.18 36.63
CA LEU A 172 20.29 19.25 35.75
C LEU A 172 20.43 20.36 34.69
N LYS A 173 20.91 21.55 35.06
CA LYS A 173 21.14 22.67 34.13
C LYS A 173 22.16 22.35 33.05
N GLY A 174 23.16 21.51 33.36
CA GLY A 174 24.20 21.10 32.41
C GLY A 174 23.77 20.04 31.39
N LEU A 175 22.58 19.44 31.52
CA LEU A 175 22.10 18.41 30.61
C LEU A 175 21.33 19.02 29.43
N THR A 176 21.68 18.60 28.21
CA THR A 176 21.03 19.05 26.98
C THR A 176 20.24 17.93 26.31
N TRP A 177 19.05 18.25 25.80
CA TRP A 177 18.18 17.36 25.01
C TRP A 177 17.40 18.16 23.97
N ASP A 178 16.85 17.48 22.95
CA ASP A 178 16.17 18.16 21.84
C ASP A 178 14.70 18.47 22.17
N GLN A 179 14.48 19.66 22.74
CA GLN A 179 13.13 20.12 23.11
C GLN A 179 12.22 20.37 21.90
N GLN A 180 12.79 20.77 20.76
CA GLN A 180 12.01 21.09 19.57
C GLN A 180 11.52 19.81 18.87
N ALA A 181 12.39 18.80 18.75
CA ALA A 181 12.02 17.49 18.25
C ALA A 181 10.96 16.84 19.15
N PHE A 182 11.13 16.92 20.47
CA PHE A 182 10.13 16.41 21.41
C PHE A 182 8.79 17.14 21.31
N ALA A 183 8.78 18.47 21.20
CA ALA A 183 7.54 19.24 21.07
C ALA A 183 6.72 18.82 19.83
N LYS A 184 7.41 18.54 18.71
CA LYS A 184 6.79 18.10 17.45
C LYS A 184 6.36 16.62 17.44
N ALA A 185 6.97 15.77 18.25
CA ALA A 185 6.67 14.34 18.26
C ALA A 185 5.24 14.03 18.74
N ALA A 186 4.59 13.04 18.13
CA ALA A 186 3.31 12.52 18.61
C ALA A 186 3.51 11.50 19.76
N SER A 187 2.56 11.41 20.70
CA SER A 187 2.58 10.33 21.71
C SER A 187 2.24 9.00 21.05
N PRO A 188 2.95 7.90 21.37
CA PRO A 188 2.59 6.56 20.94
C PRO A 188 1.17 6.22 21.40
N SER A 189 0.27 5.96 20.43
CA SER A 189 -1.12 5.64 20.69
C SER A 189 -1.26 4.31 21.43
N ALA A 190 -2.33 4.19 22.23
CA ALA A 190 -2.77 2.95 22.87
C ALA A 190 -2.89 1.80 21.85
N PRO A 191 -2.92 0.51 22.29
CA PRO A 191 -3.06 -0.62 21.37
C PRO A 191 -4.19 -0.37 20.36
N PRO A 192 -3.97 -0.74 19.08
CA PRO A 192 -4.95 -0.47 18.04
C PRO A 192 -6.30 -1.00 18.48
N ALA A 193 -7.33 -0.18 18.33
CA ALA A 193 -8.69 -0.61 18.53
C ALA A 193 -8.91 -1.90 17.73
N LYS A 194 -9.66 -2.86 18.30
CA LYS A 194 -9.92 -4.15 17.66
C LYS A 194 -10.38 -3.88 16.22
N PRO A 195 -9.80 -4.56 15.21
CA PRO A 195 -10.17 -4.34 13.82
C PRO A 195 -11.67 -4.47 13.63
N VAL A 196 -12.30 -3.50 12.97
CA VAL A 196 -13.70 -3.59 12.59
C VAL A 196 -13.80 -4.65 11.50
N SER A 197 -14.71 -5.61 11.66
CA SER A 197 -14.89 -6.68 10.68
C SER A 197 -15.25 -6.11 9.31
N GLY A 198 -14.54 -6.55 8.27
CA GLY A 198 -14.70 -6.03 6.92
C GLY A 198 -14.27 -4.56 6.78
N SER A 199 -13.28 -4.11 7.54
CA SER A 199 -12.59 -2.86 7.24
C SER A 199 -11.64 -3.02 6.05
N LEU A 200 -11.39 -1.96 5.28
CA LEU A 200 -10.25 -1.91 4.34
C LEU A 200 -8.93 -1.83 5.13
N PRO A 201 -8.05 -2.86 5.05
CA PRO A 201 -6.82 -2.88 5.83
C PRO A 201 -5.84 -1.78 5.40
N GLN A 202 -5.18 -1.13 6.37
CA GLN A 202 -4.20 -0.06 6.13
C GLN A 202 -3.03 -0.49 5.25
N LYS A 203 -2.69 -1.78 5.22
CA LYS A 203 -1.61 -2.30 4.36
C LYS A 203 -1.82 -2.00 2.87
N TYR A 204 -3.06 -1.80 2.40
CA TYR A 204 -3.35 -1.42 1.01
C TYR A 204 -3.22 0.08 0.73
N GLY A 205 -2.94 0.90 1.75
CA GLY A 205 -2.90 2.37 1.62
C GLY A 205 -4.28 3.00 1.77
N ASN A 206 -4.45 4.19 1.20
CA ASN A 206 -5.69 4.98 1.31
C ASN A 206 -6.83 4.42 0.46
N PHE A 207 -6.51 3.64 -0.57
CA PHE A 207 -7.48 3.06 -1.47
C PHE A 207 -7.03 1.68 -1.96
N VAL A 208 -7.99 0.91 -2.47
CA VAL A 208 -7.69 -0.27 -3.30
C VAL A 208 -8.51 -0.21 -4.58
N SER A 209 -7.84 -0.43 -5.71
CA SER A 209 -8.46 -0.59 -7.00
C SER A 209 -8.94 -2.03 -7.17
N THR A 210 -10.22 -2.21 -7.47
CA THR A 210 -10.80 -3.54 -7.67
C THR A 210 -12.15 -3.44 -8.38
N ALA A 211 -12.60 -4.53 -9.00
CA ALA A 211 -14.04 -4.69 -9.22
C ALA A 211 -14.76 -4.81 -7.86
N LEU A 212 -15.89 -4.13 -7.70
CA LEU A 212 -16.70 -4.18 -6.48
C LEU A 212 -18.17 -4.46 -6.81
N ARG A 213 -18.71 -5.54 -6.25
CA ARG A 213 -20.16 -5.73 -6.22
C ARG A 213 -20.76 -4.78 -5.20
N VAL A 214 -21.40 -3.73 -5.70
CA VAL A 214 -22.12 -2.77 -4.87
C VAL A 214 -23.45 -3.36 -4.43
N GLY A 215 -24.20 -4.05 -5.29
CA GLY A 215 -25.51 -4.60 -4.91
C GLY A 215 -26.26 -5.16 -6.11
N LYS A 216 -27.57 -4.92 -6.15
CA LYS A 216 -28.43 -5.21 -7.30
C LYS A 216 -29.27 -3.99 -7.64
N ASP A 217 -29.55 -3.81 -8.93
CA ASP A 217 -30.47 -2.81 -9.46
C ASP A 217 -31.47 -3.46 -10.43
N SER A 218 -32.28 -2.66 -11.12
CA SER A 218 -33.30 -3.14 -12.06
C SER A 218 -32.71 -3.87 -13.27
N LYS A 219 -31.42 -3.70 -13.55
CA LYS A 219 -30.69 -4.31 -14.67
C LYS A 219 -29.89 -5.54 -14.22
N GLY A 220 -29.86 -5.90 -12.93
CA GLY A 220 -29.16 -7.08 -12.44
C GLY A 220 -28.14 -6.76 -11.34
N ASP A 221 -26.95 -7.33 -11.42
CA ASP A 221 -25.88 -7.05 -10.46
C ASP A 221 -25.36 -5.61 -10.69
N ASN A 222 -25.41 -4.78 -9.65
CA ASN A 222 -24.81 -3.45 -9.64
C ASN A 222 -23.33 -3.59 -9.26
N ILE A 223 -22.46 -3.48 -10.27
CA ILE A 223 -21.01 -3.68 -10.14
C ILE A 223 -20.29 -2.41 -10.60
N ALA A 224 -19.31 -1.96 -9.83
CA ALA A 224 -18.31 -1.00 -10.25
C ALA A 224 -17.07 -1.77 -10.71
N PHE A 225 -16.85 -1.92 -12.01
CA PHE A 225 -15.77 -2.76 -12.54
C PHE A 225 -14.38 -2.13 -12.33
N ARG A 226 -14.28 -0.81 -12.44
CA ARG A 226 -13.06 -0.05 -12.12
C ARG A 226 -13.27 0.76 -10.86
N SER A 227 -13.49 0.09 -9.73
CA SER A 227 -13.70 0.79 -8.46
C SER A 227 -12.38 1.26 -7.84
N ARG A 228 -12.41 2.44 -7.23
CA ARG A 228 -11.49 2.89 -6.19
C ARG A 228 -12.25 2.83 -4.87
N VAL A 229 -11.96 1.82 -4.05
CA VAL A 229 -12.49 1.75 -2.69
C VAL A 229 -11.58 2.57 -1.80
N ILE A 230 -12.06 3.74 -1.36
CA ILE A 230 -11.28 4.73 -0.61
C ILE A 230 -11.70 4.67 0.85
N ARG A 231 -10.74 4.52 1.76
CA ARG A 231 -10.99 4.60 3.20
C ARG A 231 -11.11 6.05 3.65
N LEU A 232 -12.03 6.31 4.56
CA LEU A 232 -12.28 7.66 5.10
C LEU A 232 -11.93 7.78 6.59
N ASP A 233 -11.55 6.67 7.23
CA ASP A 233 -11.08 6.60 8.60
C ASP A 233 -9.83 5.71 8.72
N SER A 234 -9.09 5.88 9.82
CA SER A 234 -7.85 5.13 10.05
C SER A 234 -8.07 3.62 10.18
N GLN A 235 -9.27 3.21 10.62
CA GLN A 235 -9.63 1.80 10.70
C GLN A 235 -10.01 1.21 9.35
N GLY A 236 -10.43 2.01 8.37
CA GLY A 236 -11.01 1.55 7.11
C GLY A 236 -12.43 0.98 7.27
N ALA A 237 -13.11 1.32 8.37
CA ALA A 237 -14.49 0.93 8.63
C ALA A 237 -15.49 1.83 7.88
N VAL A 238 -15.07 3.02 7.46
CA VAL A 238 -15.85 3.92 6.63
C VAL A 238 -15.17 4.04 5.28
N CYS A 239 -15.89 3.73 4.21
CA CYS A 239 -15.35 3.74 2.86
C CYS A 239 -16.37 4.29 1.86
N VAL A 240 -15.86 4.79 0.75
CA VAL A 240 -16.63 5.03 -0.47
C VAL A 240 -16.03 4.25 -1.63
N ALA A 241 -16.85 3.97 -2.64
CA ALA A 241 -16.43 3.34 -3.87
C ALA A 241 -16.70 4.29 -5.04
N PHE A 242 -15.65 4.79 -5.68
CA PHE A 242 -15.75 5.55 -6.92
C PHE A 242 -15.55 4.63 -8.13
N ASP A 243 -16.37 4.74 -9.16
CA ASP A 243 -16.29 3.91 -10.37
C ASP A 243 -15.73 4.73 -11.54
N ALA A 244 -14.50 4.43 -11.94
CA ALA A 244 -13.80 5.16 -12.99
C ALA A 244 -14.34 4.90 -14.41
N ASP A 245 -15.20 3.90 -14.61
CA ASP A 245 -15.86 3.74 -15.91
C ASP A 245 -17.02 4.72 -16.05
N THR A 246 -17.80 4.92 -14.99
CA THR A 246 -19.06 5.69 -15.03
C THR A 246 -19.01 7.05 -14.32
N MET A 247 -17.86 7.41 -13.74
CA MET A 247 -17.67 8.62 -12.94
C MET A 247 -18.67 8.76 -11.78
N ARG A 248 -19.26 7.66 -11.32
CA ARG A 248 -20.21 7.68 -10.19
C ARG A 248 -19.49 7.39 -8.88
N MET A 249 -19.96 8.04 -7.82
CA MET A 249 -19.71 7.54 -6.47
C MET A 249 -20.66 6.37 -6.22
N ALA A 250 -20.23 5.16 -6.53
CA ALA A 250 -21.08 3.97 -6.60
C ALA A 250 -21.73 3.62 -5.25
N ALA A 251 -21.03 3.83 -4.13
CA ALA A 251 -21.58 3.67 -2.79
C ALA A 251 -20.73 4.36 -1.72
N GLY A 252 -21.35 4.62 -0.55
CA GLY A 252 -20.68 4.92 0.70
C GLY A 252 -21.27 4.08 1.83
N TRP A 253 -20.42 3.58 2.73
CA TRP A 253 -20.86 2.75 3.85
C TRP A 253 -20.01 2.98 5.11
N THR A 254 -20.58 2.57 6.24
CA THR A 254 -19.95 2.67 7.57
C THR A 254 -19.93 1.31 8.26
N GLN A 255 -19.19 1.21 9.37
CA GLN A 255 -19.10 0.04 10.25
C GLN A 255 -18.46 -1.21 9.61
N GLY A 256 -17.65 -1.03 8.56
CA GLY A 256 -16.96 -2.11 7.86
C GLY A 256 -17.85 -2.84 6.86
N GLY A 257 -17.76 -4.18 6.84
CA GLY A 257 -18.52 -5.02 5.91
C GLY A 257 -18.00 -5.07 4.46
N LEU A 258 -16.81 -4.55 4.17
CA LEU A 258 -16.06 -4.87 2.96
C LEU A 258 -15.55 -6.31 3.05
N LYS A 259 -15.91 -7.13 2.07
CA LYS A 259 -15.42 -8.48 1.92
C LYS A 259 -14.44 -8.51 0.75
N LEU A 260 -13.15 -8.45 1.08
CA LEU A 260 -12.09 -8.72 0.12
C LEU A 260 -12.07 -10.23 -0.16
N GLU A 261 -12.49 -10.61 -1.36
CA GLU A 261 -12.62 -11.99 -1.80
C GLU A 261 -12.21 -12.12 -3.28
N GLY A 262 -11.95 -13.34 -3.71
CA GLY A 262 -11.50 -13.63 -5.07
C GLY A 262 -10.03 -13.99 -5.13
N LEU A 263 -9.56 -14.26 -6.35
CA LEU A 263 -8.18 -14.65 -6.60
C LEU A 263 -7.12 -13.74 -5.96
N PRO A 264 -7.20 -12.40 -6.08
CA PRO A 264 -6.13 -11.56 -5.57
C PRO A 264 -6.08 -11.52 -4.05
N PHE A 265 -7.23 -11.66 -3.37
CA PHE A 265 -7.30 -11.50 -1.91
C PHE A 265 -7.28 -12.82 -1.15
N THR A 266 -8.08 -13.80 -1.58
CA THR A 266 -8.26 -15.08 -0.88
C THR A 266 -7.77 -16.28 -1.67
N GLY A 267 -7.40 -16.12 -2.95
CA GLY A 267 -7.10 -17.23 -3.86
C GLY A 267 -8.34 -18.02 -4.29
N GLY A 268 -9.55 -17.56 -3.94
CA GLY A 268 -10.79 -18.24 -4.27
C GLY A 268 -11.24 -17.98 -5.71
N HIS A 269 -11.65 -19.02 -6.43
CA HIS A 269 -12.25 -18.88 -7.76
C HIS A 269 -13.67 -18.29 -7.69
N GLY A 270 -14.01 -17.36 -8.59
CA GLY A 270 -15.38 -17.02 -8.95
C GLY A 270 -16.08 -15.91 -8.15
N SER A 271 -15.44 -15.30 -7.16
CA SER A 271 -15.98 -14.09 -6.49
C SER A 271 -15.01 -12.93 -6.67
N PHE A 272 -15.54 -11.70 -6.76
CA PHE A 272 -14.79 -10.44 -6.65
C PHE A 272 -15.33 -9.70 -5.42
N PRO A 273 -14.58 -8.72 -4.87
CA PRO A 273 -14.96 -8.04 -3.65
C PRO A 273 -16.42 -7.56 -3.63
N SER A 274 -17.02 -7.63 -2.44
CA SER A 274 -18.38 -7.20 -2.20
C SER A 274 -18.47 -6.40 -0.91
N HIS A 275 -19.56 -5.66 -0.74
CA HIS A 275 -19.81 -4.94 0.50
C HIS A 275 -21.20 -5.28 1.08
N SER A 276 -21.25 -5.50 2.39
CA SER A 276 -22.45 -5.78 3.17
C SER A 276 -22.61 -4.88 4.40
N GLY A 277 -21.75 -3.86 4.53
CA GLY A 277 -21.82 -2.87 5.60
C GLY A 277 -23.08 -1.99 5.56
N ALA A 278 -23.28 -1.19 6.62
CA ALA A 278 -24.39 -0.26 6.72
C ALA A 278 -24.26 0.82 5.63
N ARG A 279 -25.09 0.71 4.60
CA ARG A 279 -25.11 1.63 3.45
C ARG A 279 -25.56 3.00 3.89
N VAL A 280 -24.77 4.01 3.55
CA VAL A 280 -25.17 5.41 3.66
C VAL A 280 -25.89 5.82 2.39
N PHE A 281 -25.33 5.49 1.22
CA PHE A 281 -25.96 5.70 -0.09
C PHE A 281 -25.44 4.69 -1.12
N THR A 282 -26.17 4.54 -2.21
CA THR A 282 -25.75 3.79 -3.41
C THR A 282 -26.12 4.57 -4.66
N ASN A 283 -25.46 4.26 -5.78
CA ASN A 283 -25.87 4.67 -7.11
C ASN A 283 -25.96 3.43 -8.02
N GLN A 284 -26.97 3.36 -8.87
CA GLN A 284 -27.11 2.33 -9.91
C GLN A 284 -25.95 2.38 -10.91
N ALA A 285 -25.74 1.29 -11.68
CA ALA A 285 -24.67 1.20 -12.68
C ALA A 285 -24.99 2.03 -13.93
N ALA A 286 -24.84 3.35 -13.79
CA ALA A 286 -25.16 4.38 -14.77
C ALA A 286 -24.24 5.62 -14.58
N PRO A 287 -24.23 6.59 -15.51
CA PRO A 287 -23.36 7.75 -15.42
C PRO A 287 -23.54 8.56 -14.13
N GLY A 288 -22.43 8.96 -13.50
CA GLY A 288 -22.38 9.86 -12.35
C GLY A 288 -22.45 11.35 -12.73
N TRP A 289 -22.22 11.66 -14.00
CA TRP A 289 -22.38 12.99 -14.58
C TRP A 289 -23.27 12.91 -15.82
N ALA A 290 -24.13 13.91 -15.99
CA ALA A 290 -24.93 14.02 -17.20
C ALA A 290 -24.07 14.26 -18.44
N ASP A 291 -24.60 13.89 -19.60
CA ASP A 291 -24.03 14.27 -20.89
C ASP A 291 -24.19 15.78 -21.18
N THR A 292 -23.70 16.21 -22.34
CA THR A 292 -23.78 17.62 -22.78
C THR A 292 -25.20 18.14 -22.98
N GLN A 293 -26.21 17.26 -23.02
CA GLN A 293 -27.63 17.61 -23.10
C GLN A 293 -28.31 17.62 -21.72
N GLY A 294 -27.56 17.35 -20.64
CA GLY A 294 -28.10 17.26 -19.29
C GLY A 294 -28.78 15.91 -18.99
N SER A 295 -28.65 14.91 -19.87
CA SER A 295 -29.21 13.58 -19.65
C SER A 295 -28.29 12.73 -18.77
N ILE A 296 -28.87 12.12 -17.75
CA ILE A 296 -28.21 11.17 -16.86
C ILE A 296 -28.42 9.71 -17.31
N ALA A 297 -29.05 9.49 -18.46
CA ALA A 297 -29.35 8.16 -18.98
C ALA A 297 -28.08 7.37 -19.31
N GLU A 298 -28.13 6.05 -19.13
CA GLU A 298 -27.10 5.15 -19.63
C GLU A 298 -27.31 4.95 -21.14
N THR A 299 -26.44 5.55 -21.96
CA THR A 299 -26.53 5.54 -23.43
C THR A 299 -25.62 4.52 -24.08
N ARG A 300 -24.66 3.94 -23.32
CA ARG A 300 -23.82 2.86 -23.82
C ARG A 300 -24.69 1.60 -23.98
N MET A 301 -24.42 0.83 -25.01
CA MET A 301 -25.25 -0.33 -25.37
C MET A 301 -24.61 -1.62 -24.84
N PRO A 302 -25.28 -2.40 -23.98
CA PRO A 302 -24.79 -3.71 -23.56
C PRO A 302 -25.10 -4.77 -24.62
N GLU A 303 -24.14 -5.64 -24.93
CA GLU A 303 -24.28 -6.71 -25.95
C GLU A 303 -25.41 -7.70 -25.62
N ASP A 304 -25.69 -7.94 -24.34
CA ASP A 304 -26.63 -8.96 -23.86
C ASP A 304 -27.92 -8.39 -23.25
N GLY A 305 -28.05 -7.06 -23.13
CA GLY A 305 -29.20 -6.41 -22.47
C GLY A 305 -29.40 -6.75 -20.99
N LYS A 306 -28.55 -7.60 -20.40
CA LYS A 306 -28.73 -8.20 -19.07
C LYS A 306 -27.80 -7.61 -18.02
N TYR A 307 -26.72 -6.96 -18.43
CA TYR A 307 -25.79 -6.33 -17.52
C TYR A 307 -25.58 -4.86 -17.91
N PRO A 308 -25.05 -4.05 -16.99
CA PRO A 308 -24.61 -2.71 -17.34
C PRO A 308 -23.61 -2.74 -18.51
N PRO A 309 -23.58 -1.67 -19.33
CA PRO A 309 -22.55 -1.51 -20.36
C PRO A 309 -21.16 -1.50 -19.75
N LEU A 310 -20.18 -1.95 -20.53
CA LEU A 310 -18.80 -2.10 -20.11
C LEU A 310 -17.93 -0.93 -20.59
N GLY A 311 -16.80 -0.72 -19.92
CA GLY A 311 -15.78 0.27 -20.31
C GLY A 311 -16.13 1.70 -19.90
N PRO A 312 -15.29 2.69 -20.20
CA PRO A 312 -15.49 4.06 -19.75
C PRO A 312 -16.61 4.79 -20.50
N LEU A 313 -17.13 5.86 -19.89
CA LEU A 313 -17.99 6.84 -20.56
C LEU A 313 -17.28 7.47 -21.77
N PRO A 314 -18.02 7.98 -22.75
CA PRO A 314 -17.44 8.83 -23.79
C PRO A 314 -16.63 9.97 -23.15
N LYS A 315 -15.39 10.17 -23.60
CA LYS A 315 -14.48 11.22 -23.07
C LYS A 315 -15.09 12.64 -23.19
N THR A 316 -16.05 12.85 -24.08
CA THR A 316 -16.83 14.08 -24.25
C THR A 316 -17.91 14.30 -23.19
N GLN A 317 -18.33 13.25 -22.48
CA GLN A 317 -19.22 13.32 -21.33
C GLN A 317 -18.40 13.48 -20.05
N ALA A 318 -17.51 12.54 -19.76
CA ALA A 318 -16.58 12.62 -18.64
C ALA A 318 -15.40 11.67 -18.83
N HIS A 319 -14.25 11.98 -18.22
CA HIS A 319 -13.02 11.21 -18.42
C HIS A 319 -12.17 11.13 -17.15
N TYR A 320 -11.93 9.93 -16.66
CA TYR A 320 -11.03 9.70 -15.52
C TYR A 320 -9.60 10.11 -15.85
N LYS A 321 -8.94 10.84 -14.96
CA LYS A 321 -7.54 11.26 -15.12
C LYS A 321 -6.60 10.67 -14.07
N GLY A 322 -7.12 9.96 -13.08
CA GLY A 322 -6.32 9.38 -12.00
C GLY A 322 -6.72 9.90 -10.63
N LEU A 323 -5.82 9.76 -9.67
CA LEU A 323 -6.00 10.24 -8.31
C LEU A 323 -4.69 10.74 -7.71
N TYR A 324 -4.81 11.73 -6.83
CA TYR A 324 -3.74 12.16 -5.96
C TYR A 324 -3.86 11.50 -4.60
N VAL A 325 -2.73 11.34 -3.94
CA VAL A 325 -2.67 10.95 -2.55
C VAL A 325 -1.85 11.98 -1.78
N HIS A 326 -2.42 12.52 -0.70
CA HIS A 326 -1.79 13.56 0.11
C HIS A 326 -1.96 13.23 1.60
N GLY A 327 -0.93 12.65 2.23
CA GLY A 327 -1.08 12.02 3.54
C GLY A 327 -2.17 10.95 3.49
N GLU A 328 -3.16 11.01 4.37
CA GLU A 328 -4.31 10.08 4.41
C GLU A 328 -5.45 10.42 3.44
N LYS A 329 -5.32 11.50 2.64
CA LYS A 329 -6.37 11.94 1.71
C LYS A 329 -6.15 11.34 0.32
N THR A 330 -7.24 11.01 -0.35
CA THR A 330 -7.26 10.62 -1.77
C THR A 330 -8.14 11.60 -2.54
N VAL A 331 -7.57 12.31 -3.51
CA VAL A 331 -8.30 13.28 -4.36
C VAL A 331 -8.45 12.69 -5.74
N LEU A 332 -9.69 12.45 -6.16
CA LEU A 332 -10.02 11.99 -7.50
C LEU A 332 -9.83 13.13 -8.50
N ARG A 333 -9.27 12.84 -9.67
CA ARG A 333 -9.15 13.79 -10.78
C ARG A 333 -9.81 13.23 -12.03
N TYR A 334 -10.68 14.03 -12.64
CA TYR A 334 -11.35 13.70 -13.88
C TYR A 334 -11.77 14.97 -14.64
N THR A 335 -12.39 14.83 -15.80
CA THR A 335 -13.06 15.92 -16.51
C THR A 335 -14.54 15.64 -16.66
N VAL A 336 -15.34 16.71 -16.71
CA VAL A 336 -16.75 16.70 -17.15
C VAL A 336 -16.79 17.49 -18.46
N GLY A 337 -17.04 16.80 -19.56
CA GLY A 337 -16.61 17.26 -20.88
C GLY A 337 -15.11 17.60 -20.87
N LYS A 338 -14.79 18.86 -21.16
CA LYS A 338 -13.41 19.37 -21.14
C LYS A 338 -12.99 19.96 -19.79
N ASP A 339 -13.93 20.16 -18.87
CA ASP A 339 -13.72 20.95 -17.66
C ASP A 339 -13.12 20.09 -16.55
N PRO A 340 -11.99 20.49 -15.93
CA PRO A 340 -11.33 19.71 -14.90
C PRO A 340 -12.12 19.74 -13.59
N VAL A 341 -12.18 18.59 -12.92
CA VAL A 341 -12.81 18.41 -11.61
C VAL A 341 -11.85 17.66 -10.67
N LEU A 342 -11.76 18.17 -9.46
CA LEU A 342 -11.17 17.51 -8.30
C LEU A 342 -12.28 17.14 -7.33
N GLU A 343 -12.20 15.94 -6.79
CA GLU A 343 -13.18 15.47 -5.81
C GLU A 343 -12.49 14.75 -4.64
N LEU A 344 -12.73 15.26 -3.43
CA LEU A 344 -12.20 14.72 -2.18
C LEU A 344 -13.34 14.11 -1.35
N PRO A 345 -13.47 12.77 -1.31
CA PRO A 345 -14.28 12.13 -0.29
C PRO A 345 -13.58 12.20 1.08
N ALA A 346 -14.35 12.43 2.15
CA ALA A 346 -13.84 12.52 3.51
C ALA A 346 -14.89 12.06 4.54
N LEU A 347 -14.46 11.87 5.78
CA LEU A 347 -15.31 11.68 6.94
C LEU A 347 -15.18 12.89 7.86
N GLU A 348 -16.25 13.67 8.00
CA GLU A 348 -16.29 14.87 8.82
C GLU A 348 -17.39 14.72 9.87
N ASN A 349 -17.03 14.81 11.15
CA ASN A 349 -17.98 14.63 12.27
C ASN A 349 -18.83 13.35 12.17
N GLY A 350 -18.26 12.27 11.63
CA GLY A 350 -18.96 10.99 11.45
C GLY A 350 -19.87 10.91 10.22
N LEU A 351 -19.93 11.96 9.39
CA LEU A 351 -20.67 12.00 8.14
C LEU A 351 -19.74 11.85 6.94
N ILE A 352 -20.18 11.08 5.95
CA ILE A 352 -19.48 11.01 4.67
C ILE A 352 -19.72 12.33 3.93
N THR A 353 -18.65 12.93 3.43
CA THR A 353 -18.68 14.16 2.64
C THR A 353 -17.92 14.00 1.33
N ARG A 354 -18.31 14.75 0.31
CA ARG A 354 -17.58 14.87 -0.98
C ARG A 354 -17.38 16.35 -1.28
N THR A 355 -16.14 16.85 -1.20
CA THR A 355 -15.82 18.20 -1.67
C THR A 355 -15.51 18.13 -3.15
N ILE A 356 -16.22 18.90 -3.97
CA ILE A 356 -16.05 18.98 -5.42
C ILE A 356 -15.58 20.40 -5.77
N GLN A 357 -14.44 20.48 -6.47
CA GLN A 357 -13.86 21.73 -6.96
C GLN A 357 -13.63 21.61 -8.47
N GLY A 358 -14.25 22.50 -9.25
CA GLY A 358 -14.14 22.48 -10.70
C GLY A 358 -14.46 23.83 -11.33
N LYS A 359 -14.04 24.01 -12.58
CA LYS A 359 -14.30 25.21 -13.38
C LYS A 359 -15.14 24.82 -14.61
N PHE A 360 -16.45 24.95 -14.49
CA PHE A 360 -17.41 24.50 -15.49
C PHE A 360 -17.64 25.58 -16.55
N SER A 361 -17.39 25.26 -17.80
CA SER A 361 -17.61 26.15 -18.95
C SER A 361 -19.08 26.23 -19.38
N ALA A 362 -19.89 25.27 -18.96
CA ALA A 362 -21.34 25.19 -19.15
C ALA A 362 -22.01 24.56 -17.91
N PRO A 363 -23.33 24.70 -17.72
CA PRO A 363 -24.03 24.01 -16.64
C PRO A 363 -23.83 22.49 -16.73
N ALA A 364 -23.64 21.84 -15.58
CA ALA A 364 -23.46 20.40 -15.46
C ALA A 364 -24.46 19.80 -14.47
N VAL A 365 -24.63 18.49 -14.48
CA VAL A 365 -25.47 17.77 -13.52
C VAL A 365 -24.68 16.60 -12.96
N VAL A 366 -24.53 16.56 -11.64
CA VAL A 366 -23.87 15.46 -10.92
C VAL A 366 -24.90 14.62 -10.18
N VAL A 367 -24.75 13.30 -10.25
CA VAL A 367 -25.56 12.33 -9.49
C VAL A 367 -24.96 12.15 -8.10
N LEU A 368 -25.80 12.28 -7.07
CA LEU A 368 -25.40 12.20 -5.66
C LEU A 368 -25.71 10.83 -5.06
N ALA A 369 -26.91 10.30 -5.31
CA ALA A 369 -27.39 9.01 -4.81
C ALA A 369 -28.61 8.53 -5.63
N ASP A 370 -28.90 7.24 -5.60
CA ASP A 370 -30.24 6.72 -5.92
C ASP A 370 -31.23 7.26 -4.87
N GLU A 371 -32.40 7.70 -5.30
CA GLU A 371 -33.42 8.27 -4.40
C GLU A 371 -33.88 7.26 -3.34
N LYS A 372 -34.04 6.01 -3.75
CA LYS A 372 -34.43 4.93 -2.86
C LYS A 372 -33.30 4.60 -1.88
N GLY A 373 -33.50 4.96 -0.62
CA GLY A 373 -32.56 4.67 0.46
C GLY A 373 -31.45 5.70 0.61
N ALA A 374 -31.50 6.82 -0.12
CA ALA A 374 -30.64 7.96 0.15
C ALA A 374 -30.93 8.55 1.54
N PRO A 375 -29.88 9.06 2.23
CA PRO A 375 -30.07 9.85 3.43
C PRO A 375 -30.52 11.27 3.03
N GLU A 376 -30.73 12.13 4.02
CA GLU A 376 -30.72 13.56 3.75
C GLU A 376 -29.39 13.97 3.10
N ILE A 377 -29.43 14.80 2.07
CA ILE A 377 -28.24 15.31 1.39
C ILE A 377 -28.23 16.82 1.48
N GLN A 378 -27.17 17.37 2.06
CA GLN A 378 -26.95 18.80 2.18
C GLN A 378 -25.83 19.24 1.23
N VAL A 379 -25.88 20.50 0.80
CA VAL A 379 -24.84 21.12 -0.03
C VAL A 379 -24.33 22.36 0.68
N VAL A 380 -23.03 22.36 0.98
CA VAL A 380 -22.32 23.48 1.61
C VAL A 380 -21.51 24.22 0.56
N GLY A 381 -21.51 25.56 0.60
CA GLY A 381 -20.79 26.41 -0.35
C GLY A 381 -21.48 26.62 -1.71
N SER A 382 -22.73 26.16 -1.86
CA SER A 382 -23.58 26.45 -3.02
C SER A 382 -25.00 26.79 -2.58
N GLN A 383 -25.70 27.60 -3.38
CA GLN A 383 -27.13 27.88 -3.21
C GLN A 383 -28.01 26.83 -3.91
N GLU A 384 -27.42 25.98 -4.74
CA GLU A 384 -28.09 24.91 -5.46
C GLU A 384 -28.54 23.82 -4.49
N LYS A 385 -29.75 23.28 -4.73
CA LYS A 385 -30.33 22.23 -3.90
C LYS A 385 -30.41 20.91 -4.65
N PRO A 386 -30.20 19.77 -3.96
CA PRO A 386 -30.44 18.47 -4.55
C PRO A 386 -31.90 18.33 -5.02
N ALA A 387 -32.10 17.67 -6.15
CA ALA A 387 -33.42 17.40 -6.74
C ALA A 387 -33.49 15.98 -7.29
N ALA A 388 -34.67 15.37 -7.30
CA ALA A 388 -34.89 14.05 -7.88
C ALA A 388 -35.14 14.14 -9.40
N ILE A 389 -34.43 13.31 -10.17
CA ILE A 389 -34.63 13.08 -11.60
C ILE A 389 -34.51 11.58 -11.85
N ASP A 390 -35.55 10.96 -12.41
CA ASP A 390 -35.58 9.54 -12.78
C ASP A 390 -35.10 8.58 -11.68
N GLY A 391 -35.61 8.78 -10.45
CA GLY A 391 -35.27 7.94 -9.29
C GLY A 391 -33.85 8.15 -8.75
N ARG A 392 -33.17 9.22 -9.15
CA ARG A 392 -31.84 9.62 -8.65
C ARG A 392 -31.86 11.05 -8.13
N ILE A 393 -31.13 11.29 -7.04
CA ILE A 393 -30.88 12.61 -6.50
C ILE A 393 -29.68 13.21 -7.23
N VAL A 394 -29.86 14.38 -7.81
CA VAL A 394 -28.85 15.12 -8.57
C VAL A 394 -28.66 16.52 -8.02
N LEU A 395 -27.52 17.14 -8.34
CA LEU A 395 -27.28 18.56 -8.17
C LEU A 395 -26.98 19.19 -9.53
N LYS A 396 -27.67 20.30 -9.83
CA LYS A 396 -27.33 21.15 -10.98
C LYS A 396 -26.18 22.05 -10.57
N VAL A 397 -25.12 22.06 -11.35
CA VAL A 397 -23.93 22.88 -11.13
C VAL A 397 -23.94 23.99 -12.18
N PRO A 398 -24.04 25.27 -11.80
CA PRO A 398 -24.01 26.36 -12.76
C PRO A 398 -22.64 26.47 -13.44
N ALA A 399 -22.62 27.13 -14.61
CA ALA A 399 -21.35 27.49 -15.24
C ALA A 399 -20.56 28.46 -14.36
N GLY A 400 -19.23 28.35 -14.38
CA GLY A 400 -18.30 29.14 -13.58
C GLY A 400 -17.47 28.28 -12.63
N MET A 401 -16.89 28.93 -11.62
CA MET A 401 -16.23 28.21 -10.53
C MET A 401 -17.29 27.58 -9.64
N ALA A 402 -17.15 26.28 -9.41
CA ALA A 402 -17.91 25.56 -8.42
C ALA A 402 -16.94 24.97 -7.40
N HIS A 403 -17.18 25.31 -6.13
CA HIS A 403 -16.50 24.72 -5.00
C HIS A 403 -17.56 24.48 -3.94
N PHE A 404 -17.95 23.22 -3.76
CA PHE A 404 -19.03 22.86 -2.85
C PHE A 404 -18.76 21.50 -2.21
N LYS A 405 -19.42 21.24 -1.09
CA LYS A 405 -19.34 19.98 -0.37
C LYS A 405 -20.72 19.35 -0.27
N VAL A 406 -20.81 18.11 -0.70
CA VAL A 406 -22.00 17.25 -0.53
C VAL A 406 -21.86 16.51 0.79
N VAL A 407 -22.88 16.58 1.64
CA VAL A 407 -22.90 15.96 2.97
C VAL A 407 -24.03 14.93 3.00
N TYR A 408 -23.72 13.69 3.38
CA TYR A 408 -24.70 12.60 3.47
C TYR A 408 -25.13 12.41 4.93
N GLY A 409 -26.26 13.01 5.31
CA GLY A 409 -26.85 12.99 6.65
C GLY A 409 -27.26 14.37 7.15
N SER A 410 -27.83 14.44 8.36
CA SER A 410 -28.47 15.63 8.94
C SER A 410 -27.63 16.38 9.99
N GLY A 411 -26.33 16.09 10.09
CA GLY A 411 -25.43 16.75 11.06
C GLY A 411 -24.68 17.96 10.47
N SER A 412 -23.90 18.62 11.33
CA SER A 412 -23.07 19.76 10.94
C SER A 412 -21.65 19.32 10.57
N VAL A 413 -21.11 19.93 9.52
CA VAL A 413 -19.72 19.77 9.07
C VAL A 413 -19.08 21.15 8.91
N PRO A 414 -17.75 21.27 8.85
CA PRO A 414 -17.09 22.55 8.60
C PRO A 414 -17.58 23.20 7.30
N GLU A 415 -18.02 24.46 7.41
CA GLU A 415 -18.45 25.27 6.26
C GLU A 415 -17.29 25.65 5.34
N ALA A 416 -16.09 25.74 5.90
CA ALA A 416 -14.88 26.03 5.12
C ALA A 416 -14.59 24.89 4.14
N LEU A 417 -14.36 25.27 2.89
CA LEU A 417 -14.01 24.35 1.81
C LEU A 417 -12.50 24.40 1.57
N GLU A 418 -11.85 23.25 1.68
CA GLU A 418 -10.42 23.10 1.42
C GLU A 418 -10.12 23.27 -0.07
N ASP A 419 -9.14 24.10 -0.42
CA ASP A 419 -8.67 24.20 -1.80
C ASP A 419 -7.91 22.92 -2.20
N LEU A 420 -8.58 22.08 -2.97
CA LEU A 420 -8.08 20.78 -3.42
C LEU A 420 -6.87 20.89 -4.34
N THR A 421 -6.63 22.07 -4.96
CA THR A 421 -5.43 22.27 -5.79
C THR A 421 -4.14 22.26 -4.98
N LEU A 422 -4.21 22.55 -3.67
CA LEU A 422 -3.07 22.46 -2.76
C LEU A 422 -2.66 21.01 -2.50
N LEU A 423 -3.60 20.06 -2.63
CA LEU A 423 -3.36 18.63 -2.42
C LEU A 423 -2.72 17.95 -3.65
N MET A 424 -2.55 18.67 -4.76
CA MET A 424 -1.93 18.14 -5.99
C MET A 424 -0.40 18.22 -5.99
N LYS A 425 0.21 18.89 -5.00
CA LYS A 425 1.65 19.17 -4.94
C LYS A 425 2.49 18.10 -4.26
N GLY A 426 1.86 16.97 -3.96
CA GLY A 426 2.41 15.93 -3.10
C GLY A 426 2.22 16.20 -1.62
N GLY A 427 2.10 15.13 -0.85
CA GLY A 427 1.89 15.17 0.59
C GLY A 427 3.02 14.46 1.34
N PRO A 428 3.01 14.46 2.68
CA PRO A 428 4.00 13.69 3.43
C PRO A 428 3.95 12.20 3.07
N ALA A 429 5.11 11.60 2.77
CA ALA A 429 5.26 10.15 2.62
C ALA A 429 4.60 9.37 3.78
N ARG A 430 3.83 8.36 3.40
CA ARG A 430 3.26 7.31 4.28
C ARG A 430 4.19 6.11 4.42
N TRP A 431 5.03 5.85 3.42
CA TRP A 431 5.91 4.69 3.32
C TRP A 431 7.37 5.09 3.51
N THR A 432 7.73 5.42 4.75
CA THR A 432 9.06 5.93 5.09
C THR A 432 10.11 4.84 5.33
N GLU A 433 9.67 3.60 5.59
CA GLU A 433 10.56 2.50 5.96
C GLU A 433 11.22 1.88 4.72
N THR A 434 12.51 1.58 4.86
CA THR A 434 13.27 0.78 3.88
C THR A 434 13.54 -0.61 4.43
N VAL A 435 13.58 -1.61 3.55
CA VAL A 435 13.98 -2.98 3.89
C VAL A 435 15.30 -3.29 3.18
N THR A 436 16.30 -3.73 3.92
CA THR A 436 17.57 -4.17 3.32
C THR A 436 17.60 -5.68 3.21
N THR A 437 17.96 -6.19 2.04
CA THR A 437 18.23 -7.61 1.79
C THR A 437 19.65 -7.78 1.24
N VAL A 438 20.17 -9.00 1.28
CA VAL A 438 21.50 -9.35 0.73
C VAL A 438 21.26 -10.30 -0.44
N GLY A 439 21.75 -9.95 -1.63
CA GLY A 439 21.65 -10.82 -2.80
C GLY A 439 22.61 -12.01 -2.73
N GLU A 440 22.47 -12.91 -3.69
CA GLU A 440 23.34 -14.08 -3.82
C GLU A 440 24.10 -13.98 -5.13
N VAL A 441 25.40 -13.69 -5.06
CA VAL A 441 26.29 -13.78 -6.22
C VAL A 441 26.60 -15.25 -6.48
N ALA A 442 26.30 -15.73 -7.67
CA ALA A 442 26.55 -17.10 -8.05
C ALA A 442 28.04 -17.32 -8.29
N LYS A 443 28.51 -18.50 -7.91
CA LYS A 443 29.90 -18.92 -8.15
C LYS A 443 29.97 -19.63 -9.49
N ASP A 444 30.98 -19.29 -10.27
CA ASP A 444 31.37 -20.10 -11.42
C ASP A 444 31.71 -21.52 -10.94
N ASP A 445 30.94 -22.50 -11.44
CA ASP A 445 31.10 -23.92 -11.14
C ASP A 445 31.99 -24.65 -12.16
N GLY A 446 32.48 -23.94 -13.18
CA GLY A 446 33.29 -24.45 -14.29
C GLY A 446 32.55 -25.41 -15.22
N LYS A 447 31.22 -25.52 -15.11
CA LYS A 447 30.40 -26.51 -15.84
C LYS A 447 29.19 -25.88 -16.53
N SER A 448 28.53 -24.93 -15.89
CA SER A 448 27.33 -24.29 -16.37
C SER A 448 27.68 -23.22 -17.40
N SER A 449 26.92 -23.16 -18.51
CA SER A 449 27.12 -22.11 -19.53
C SER A 449 26.81 -20.71 -19.00
N TYR A 450 25.92 -20.62 -18.01
CA TYR A 450 25.59 -19.40 -17.27
C TYR A 450 25.38 -19.75 -15.80
N VAL A 451 25.76 -18.83 -14.93
CA VAL A 451 25.37 -18.83 -13.52
C VAL A 451 24.42 -17.67 -13.27
N LEU A 452 23.51 -17.81 -12.29
CA LEU A 452 22.45 -16.84 -12.05
C LEU A 452 22.62 -16.19 -10.68
N ASP A 453 22.90 -14.89 -10.68
CA ASP A 453 22.82 -14.07 -9.47
C ASP A 453 21.36 -13.88 -9.04
N ARG A 454 21.12 -13.88 -7.74
CA ARG A 454 19.79 -13.70 -7.16
C ARG A 454 19.70 -12.36 -6.43
N LEU A 455 18.84 -11.48 -6.91
CA LEU A 455 18.33 -10.38 -6.10
C LEU A 455 17.31 -10.94 -5.10
N THR A 456 17.59 -10.85 -3.81
CA THR A 456 16.69 -11.37 -2.78
C THR A 456 15.56 -10.39 -2.50
N VAL A 457 14.35 -10.93 -2.35
CA VAL A 457 13.10 -10.18 -2.23
C VAL A 457 12.71 -10.03 -0.74
N PRO A 458 12.18 -8.87 -0.30
CA PRO A 458 11.77 -8.63 1.08
C PRO A 458 10.43 -9.31 1.42
N TYR A 459 10.40 -10.65 1.45
CA TYR A 459 9.20 -11.42 1.84
C TYR A 459 8.70 -11.07 3.25
N GLN A 460 9.62 -10.66 4.13
CA GLN A 460 9.30 -10.01 5.40
C GLN A 460 9.50 -8.50 5.23
N ASN A 461 8.40 -7.77 5.22
CA ASN A 461 8.39 -6.31 5.11
C ASN A 461 7.48 -5.70 6.17
N PRO A 462 7.74 -4.44 6.60
CA PRO A 462 7.00 -3.79 7.69
C PRO A 462 5.52 -3.57 7.39
N TYR A 463 5.10 -3.68 6.12
CA TYR A 463 3.71 -3.44 5.70
C TYR A 463 2.87 -4.72 5.66
N GLY A 464 3.47 -5.90 5.84
CA GLY A 464 2.77 -7.19 5.77
C GLY A 464 2.18 -7.49 4.39
N MET A 465 2.75 -6.88 3.33
CA MET A 465 2.35 -7.13 1.94
C MET A 465 3.02 -8.40 1.42
N LYS A 466 2.33 -9.13 0.55
CA LYS A 466 2.91 -10.30 -0.11
C LYS A 466 3.72 -9.83 -1.31
N MET A 467 4.97 -10.27 -1.42
CA MET A 467 5.82 -9.98 -2.58
C MET A 467 5.53 -10.93 -3.76
N ARG A 468 4.28 -10.96 -4.22
CA ARG A 468 3.88 -11.69 -5.44
C ARG A 468 4.24 -10.82 -6.64
N ILE A 469 5.48 -10.89 -7.10
CA ILE A 469 6.00 -10.05 -8.18
C ILE A 469 5.20 -10.31 -9.46
N GLY A 470 4.71 -9.22 -10.06
CA GLY A 470 3.98 -9.23 -11.34
C GLY A 470 4.83 -8.77 -12.52
N GLY A 471 5.81 -7.89 -12.28
CA GLY A 471 6.68 -7.33 -13.32
C GLY A 471 7.78 -6.48 -12.70
N PHE A 472 8.84 -6.22 -13.46
CA PHE A 472 9.94 -5.37 -13.07
C PHE A 472 10.61 -4.76 -14.30
N ASP A 473 11.32 -3.65 -14.10
CA ASP A 473 12.16 -3.03 -15.12
C ASP A 473 13.27 -2.20 -14.46
N PHE A 474 14.33 -1.90 -15.19
CA PHE A 474 15.47 -1.12 -14.71
C PHE A 474 15.34 0.36 -15.06
N PHE A 475 15.84 1.21 -14.16
CA PHE A 475 16.03 2.63 -14.46
C PHE A 475 17.23 2.83 -15.38
N SER A 476 17.38 4.04 -15.92
CA SER A 476 18.58 4.46 -16.64
C SER A 476 19.84 4.34 -15.76
N ASP A 477 19.69 4.51 -14.45
CA ASP A 477 20.64 4.09 -13.41
C ASP A 477 20.54 2.58 -13.20
N PRO A 478 21.50 1.78 -13.69
CA PRO A 478 21.43 0.32 -13.67
C PRO A 478 21.55 -0.26 -12.26
N SER A 479 21.90 0.56 -11.26
CA SER A 479 21.91 0.15 -9.85
C SER A 479 20.52 0.11 -9.22
N LYS A 480 19.47 0.45 -9.98
CA LYS A 480 18.08 0.53 -9.53
C LYS A 480 17.11 -0.18 -10.46
N ALA A 481 16.08 -0.74 -9.87
CA ALA A 481 14.93 -1.30 -10.58
C ALA A 481 13.63 -0.97 -9.86
N ALA A 482 12.52 -0.94 -10.61
CA ALA A 482 11.18 -0.92 -10.05
C ALA A 482 10.53 -2.30 -10.19
N VAL A 483 9.71 -2.68 -9.21
CA VAL A 483 9.03 -3.97 -9.14
C VAL A 483 7.57 -3.74 -8.76
N CYS A 484 6.62 -4.28 -9.53
CA CYS A 484 5.22 -4.30 -9.15
C CYS A 484 4.81 -5.66 -8.56
N THR A 485 3.79 -5.66 -7.72
CA THR A 485 3.19 -6.87 -7.17
C THR A 485 1.76 -7.06 -7.67
N TRP A 486 1.34 -8.32 -7.76
CA TRP A 486 -0.04 -8.69 -8.03
C TRP A 486 -1.01 -8.13 -6.96
N ASP A 487 -0.53 -7.83 -5.75
CA ASP A 487 -1.31 -7.16 -4.70
C ASP A 487 -1.52 -5.65 -4.93
N GLY A 488 -0.90 -5.07 -5.97
CA GLY A 488 -1.06 -3.67 -6.35
C GLY A 488 -0.01 -2.72 -5.80
N ASP A 489 1.14 -3.22 -5.36
CA ASP A 489 2.25 -2.42 -4.86
C ASP A 489 3.26 -2.11 -5.96
N VAL A 490 3.98 -0.99 -5.79
CA VAL A 490 5.23 -0.73 -6.51
C VAL A 490 6.33 -0.46 -5.51
N TRP A 491 7.46 -1.11 -5.74
CA TRP A 491 8.68 -0.99 -4.95
C TRP A 491 9.82 -0.53 -5.85
N VAL A 492 10.74 0.23 -5.28
CA VAL A 492 12.04 0.51 -5.89
C VAL A 492 13.09 -0.23 -5.08
N VAL A 493 13.98 -0.93 -5.77
CA VAL A 493 15.18 -1.53 -5.20
C VAL A 493 16.39 -0.79 -5.75
N GLY A 494 17.31 -0.41 -4.86
CA GLY A 494 18.61 0.15 -5.19
C GLY A 494 19.75 -0.70 -4.63
N GLY A 495 20.99 -0.37 -5.01
CA GLY A 495 22.17 -1.10 -4.56
C GLY A 495 22.45 -2.37 -5.37
N ILE A 496 21.93 -2.44 -6.60
CA ILE A 496 22.23 -3.53 -7.52
C ILE A 496 23.64 -3.30 -8.08
N ASP A 497 24.60 -4.06 -7.56
CA ASP A 497 26.00 -4.03 -8.00
C ASP A 497 26.57 -5.45 -8.13
N GLU A 498 27.84 -5.56 -8.50
CA GLU A 498 28.51 -6.86 -8.72
C GLU A 498 28.67 -7.70 -7.43
N LYS A 499 28.45 -7.11 -6.25
CA LYS A 499 28.62 -7.78 -4.95
C LYS A 499 27.30 -8.19 -4.32
N LEU A 500 26.23 -7.44 -4.61
CA LEU A 500 24.89 -7.60 -4.05
C LEU A 500 24.86 -7.63 -2.51
N GLU A 501 25.78 -6.91 -1.86
CA GLU A 501 25.91 -6.91 -0.39
C GLU A 501 24.78 -6.14 0.32
N SER A 502 24.12 -5.21 -0.39
CA SER A 502 23.06 -4.37 0.19
C SER A 502 22.03 -3.94 -0.87
N LEU A 503 20.92 -4.69 -0.94
CA LEU A 503 19.75 -4.33 -1.74
C LEU A 503 18.77 -3.57 -0.87
N ILE A 504 18.52 -2.29 -1.19
CA ILE A 504 17.67 -1.40 -0.39
C ILE A 504 16.33 -1.25 -1.09
N TRP A 505 15.27 -1.77 -0.47
CA TRP A 505 13.91 -1.75 -0.97
C TRP A 505 13.10 -0.65 -0.30
N LYS A 506 12.38 0.15 -1.09
CA LYS A 506 11.39 1.11 -0.61
C LYS A 506 10.07 0.88 -1.34
N ARG A 507 8.97 0.82 -0.60
CA ARG A 507 7.63 0.83 -1.19
C ARG A 507 7.30 2.26 -1.58
N ILE A 508 6.93 2.47 -2.84
CA ILE A 508 6.65 3.81 -3.36
C ILE A 508 5.17 3.99 -3.72
N ALA A 509 4.44 2.90 -3.95
CA ALA A 509 3.03 2.95 -4.31
C ALA A 509 2.25 1.75 -3.78
N ALA A 510 0.93 1.92 -3.67
CA ALA A 510 -0.01 0.92 -3.17
C ALA A 510 -1.39 1.06 -3.84
N GLY A 511 -2.19 -0.01 -3.77
CA GLY A 511 -3.61 0.03 -4.11
C GLY A 511 -3.95 -0.24 -5.57
N GLY A 512 -3.00 -0.69 -6.41
CA GLY A 512 -3.28 -1.14 -7.78
C GLY A 512 -4.19 -2.38 -7.86
N HIS A 513 -4.78 -2.63 -9.04
CA HIS A 513 -5.69 -3.77 -9.27
C HIS A 513 -5.00 -4.89 -10.05
N GLU A 514 -4.42 -5.86 -9.35
CA GLU A 514 -3.80 -7.02 -10.00
C GLU A 514 -2.67 -6.63 -10.98
N THR A 515 -1.67 -5.91 -10.48
CA THR A 515 -0.61 -5.34 -11.33
C THR A 515 0.38 -6.41 -11.78
N LEU A 516 0.31 -6.77 -13.07
CA LEU A 516 1.04 -7.90 -13.69
C LEU A 516 1.89 -7.49 -14.90
N GLY A 517 2.16 -6.19 -15.05
CA GLY A 517 3.16 -5.69 -15.99
C GLY A 517 3.71 -4.35 -15.51
N LEU A 518 4.99 -4.12 -15.76
CA LEU A 518 5.71 -2.90 -15.41
C LEU A 518 6.76 -2.62 -16.48
N THR A 519 6.86 -1.37 -16.90
CA THR A 519 7.97 -0.87 -17.73
C THR A 519 8.37 0.53 -17.27
N ILE A 520 9.61 0.91 -17.50
CA ILE A 520 10.13 2.24 -17.24
C ILE A 520 10.41 2.93 -18.58
N VAL A 521 9.83 4.12 -18.76
CA VAL A 521 10.06 4.98 -19.93
C VAL A 521 10.55 6.32 -19.45
N ASP A 522 11.75 6.72 -19.86
CA ASP A 522 12.37 7.99 -19.45
C ASP A 522 12.43 8.14 -17.92
N ASP A 523 12.83 7.08 -17.20
CA ASP A 523 12.85 6.96 -15.73
C ASP A 523 11.48 7.14 -15.03
N VAL A 524 10.38 7.11 -15.80
CA VAL A 524 9.02 7.13 -15.28
C VAL A 524 8.47 5.71 -15.28
N ILE A 525 7.95 5.28 -14.13
CA ILE A 525 7.34 3.96 -13.98
C ILE A 525 5.94 3.97 -14.60
N TYR A 526 5.66 2.93 -15.38
CA TYR A 526 4.34 2.57 -15.87
C TYR A 526 4.01 1.16 -15.40
N THR A 527 2.77 0.94 -14.97
CA THR A 527 2.26 -0.40 -14.74
C THR A 527 1.00 -0.64 -15.52
N VAL A 528 0.73 -1.90 -15.89
CA VAL A 528 -0.59 -2.33 -16.33
C VAL A 528 -1.20 -3.23 -15.27
N ALA A 529 -2.48 -2.98 -15.07
CA ALA A 529 -3.36 -3.65 -14.15
C ALA A 529 -4.70 -3.78 -14.86
N ASP A 530 -5.62 -4.59 -14.35
CA ASP A 530 -6.93 -4.75 -14.98
C ASP A 530 -7.68 -3.41 -15.11
N ASP A 531 -7.41 -2.47 -14.21
CA ASP A 531 -8.13 -1.21 -14.10
C ASP A 531 -7.55 -0.04 -14.91
N GLN A 532 -6.26 -0.01 -15.27
CA GLN A 532 -5.65 1.02 -16.12
C GLN A 532 -4.16 0.72 -16.39
N ILE A 533 -3.58 1.43 -17.36
CA ILE A 533 -2.15 1.74 -17.35
C ILE A 533 -1.97 2.91 -16.41
N THR A 534 -1.20 2.72 -15.33
CA THR A 534 -0.89 3.79 -14.37
C THR A 534 0.47 4.38 -14.69
N ARG A 535 0.54 5.70 -14.87
CA ARG A 535 1.80 6.46 -14.89
C ARG A 535 2.01 7.10 -13.52
N TYR A 536 3.14 6.81 -12.88
CA TYR A 536 3.40 7.20 -11.49
C TYR A 536 4.23 8.48 -11.41
N HIS A 537 3.81 9.42 -10.55
CA HIS A 537 4.53 10.67 -10.31
C HIS A 537 4.77 10.91 -8.82
N ASP A 538 6.03 11.18 -8.48
CA ASP A 538 6.46 11.78 -7.22
C ASP A 538 6.67 13.27 -7.48
N PHE A 539 5.79 14.13 -6.95
CA PHE A 539 5.83 15.57 -7.23
C PHE A 539 6.65 16.36 -6.23
N ASN A 540 6.96 15.77 -5.06
CA ASN A 540 7.69 16.45 -4.00
C ASN A 540 9.12 15.88 -3.80
N GLY A 541 9.48 14.79 -4.48
CA GLY A 541 10.78 14.15 -4.46
C GLY A 541 11.08 13.39 -3.17
N ASP A 542 10.07 13.01 -2.39
CA ASP A 542 10.25 12.28 -1.13
C ASP A 542 10.39 10.76 -1.31
N GLY A 543 10.31 10.28 -2.55
CA GLY A 543 10.41 8.89 -2.94
C GLY A 543 9.14 8.09 -2.66
N GLU A 544 7.98 8.74 -2.59
CA GLU A 544 6.65 8.13 -2.65
C GLU A 544 5.83 8.73 -3.79
N ILE A 545 4.93 7.95 -4.38
CA ILE A 545 4.05 8.43 -5.44
C ILE A 545 2.89 9.25 -4.87
N ASP A 546 2.77 10.47 -5.39
CA ASP A 546 1.70 11.41 -5.10
C ASP A 546 0.54 11.34 -6.10
N TYR A 547 0.81 11.02 -7.37
CA TYR A 547 -0.20 11.00 -8.42
C TYR A 547 -0.14 9.70 -9.23
N TYR A 548 -1.27 9.00 -9.21
CA TYR A 548 -1.53 7.77 -9.93
C TYR A 548 -2.31 8.19 -11.17
N GLU A 549 -1.60 8.57 -12.21
CA GLU A 549 -2.23 9.02 -13.44
C GLU A 549 -2.87 7.85 -14.18
N ASN A 550 -4.12 8.04 -14.60
CA ASN A 550 -4.72 7.16 -15.60
C ASN A 550 -4.13 7.50 -16.97
N PHE A 551 -3.11 6.75 -17.39
CA PHE A 551 -2.51 6.93 -18.71
C PHE A 551 -3.45 6.41 -19.81
N ASN A 552 -4.07 5.24 -19.59
CA ASN A 552 -5.16 4.72 -20.41
C ASN A 552 -5.99 3.69 -19.63
N ASN A 553 -7.32 3.68 -19.82
CA ASN A 553 -8.24 2.66 -19.29
C ASN A 553 -9.36 2.30 -20.29
N ASP A 554 -9.11 2.43 -21.59
CA ASP A 554 -10.14 2.38 -22.63
C ASP A 554 -10.70 0.96 -22.90
N TRP A 555 -10.14 -0.09 -22.28
CA TRP A 555 -10.63 -1.46 -22.46
C TRP A 555 -11.88 -1.73 -21.61
N GLU A 556 -12.48 -2.90 -21.81
CA GLU A 556 -13.74 -3.30 -21.18
C GLU A 556 -13.50 -4.47 -20.24
N LEU A 557 -13.86 -4.31 -18.98
CA LEU A 557 -13.80 -5.37 -17.97
C LEU A 557 -15.12 -6.11 -17.84
N THR A 558 -15.07 -7.37 -17.40
CA THR A 558 -16.26 -8.11 -16.99
C THR A 558 -16.12 -8.64 -15.56
N SER A 559 -17.12 -9.36 -15.08
CA SER A 559 -17.08 -10.08 -13.80
C SER A 559 -16.24 -11.36 -13.84
N GLY A 560 -15.50 -11.55 -14.93
CA GLY A 560 -14.69 -12.72 -15.16
C GLY A 560 -13.47 -12.76 -14.25
N PHE A 561 -13.40 -13.72 -13.34
CA PHE A 561 -12.36 -13.75 -12.29
C PHE A 561 -10.96 -14.15 -12.79
N HIS A 562 -10.82 -14.57 -14.04
CA HIS A 562 -9.57 -15.14 -14.59
C HIS A 562 -9.22 -14.47 -15.92
N ALA A 563 -9.40 -13.15 -16.00
CA ALA A 563 -9.10 -12.32 -17.17
C ALA A 563 -8.14 -11.22 -16.75
N PHE A 564 -6.85 -11.53 -16.75
CA PHE A 564 -5.81 -10.59 -16.33
C PHE A 564 -5.20 -9.86 -17.52
N CYS A 565 -4.78 -8.62 -17.30
CA CYS A 565 -3.80 -7.93 -18.15
C CYS A 565 -2.39 -8.41 -17.78
N PHE A 566 -1.64 -8.91 -18.76
CA PHE A 566 -0.31 -9.46 -18.56
C PHE A 566 0.74 -8.67 -19.30
N ASP A 567 1.86 -8.45 -18.60
CA ASP A 567 3.08 -7.84 -19.12
C ASP A 567 2.85 -6.40 -19.64
N LEU A 568 3.92 -5.63 -19.80
CA LEU A 568 3.82 -4.29 -20.36
C LEU A 568 5.11 -3.99 -21.10
N GLN A 569 5.03 -3.95 -22.43
CA GLN A 569 6.18 -3.72 -23.29
C GLN A 569 6.01 -2.42 -24.08
N THR A 570 7.13 -1.84 -24.52
CA THR A 570 7.12 -0.68 -25.40
C THR A 570 7.62 -1.01 -26.80
N GLY A 571 7.00 -0.38 -27.80
CA GLY A 571 7.42 -0.44 -29.20
C GLY A 571 8.49 0.59 -29.54
N PRO A 572 9.19 0.44 -30.68
CA PRO A 572 10.21 1.38 -31.12
C PRO A 572 9.66 2.79 -31.45
N GLN A 573 8.35 2.95 -31.67
CA GLN A 573 7.71 4.26 -31.83
C GLN A 573 7.11 4.79 -30.51
N GLY A 574 7.35 4.08 -29.39
CA GLY A 574 6.94 4.45 -28.04
C GLY A 574 5.51 4.06 -27.68
N GLU A 575 4.84 3.22 -28.48
CA GLU A 575 3.56 2.62 -28.10
C GLU A 575 3.73 1.63 -26.96
N PHE A 576 2.66 1.38 -26.23
CA PHE A 576 2.61 0.38 -25.17
C PHE A 576 1.80 -0.83 -25.64
N TYR A 577 2.27 -2.02 -25.29
CA TYR A 577 1.62 -3.29 -25.62
C TYR A 577 1.45 -4.13 -24.36
N PHE A 578 0.30 -4.79 -24.26
CA PHE A 578 0.03 -5.76 -23.21
C PHE A 578 -0.96 -6.80 -23.72
N ALA A 579 -0.94 -8.00 -23.13
CA ALA A 579 -1.90 -9.03 -23.46
C ALA A 579 -3.06 -9.01 -22.46
N PHE A 580 -4.28 -9.27 -22.95
CA PHE A 580 -5.46 -9.35 -22.10
C PHE A 580 -6.11 -10.73 -22.22
N GLY A 581 -6.10 -11.50 -21.13
CA GLY A 581 -6.60 -12.87 -21.12
C GLY A 581 -8.13 -12.98 -21.25
N CYS A 582 -8.58 -14.18 -21.59
CA CYS A 582 -10.00 -14.53 -21.55
C CYS A 582 -10.43 -14.96 -20.13
N PRO A 583 -11.65 -14.65 -19.70
CA PRO A 583 -12.19 -15.04 -18.40
C PRO A 583 -12.53 -16.54 -18.37
N VAL A 584 -11.51 -17.37 -18.23
CA VAL A 584 -11.63 -18.84 -18.31
C VAL A 584 -12.48 -19.37 -17.15
N ARG A 585 -13.43 -20.26 -17.45
CA ARG A 585 -14.18 -21.00 -16.42
C ARG A 585 -13.28 -22.00 -15.70
N GLY A 586 -13.60 -22.28 -14.43
CA GLY A 586 -12.91 -23.31 -13.65
C GLY A 586 -12.80 -24.64 -14.41
N GLY A 587 -11.61 -25.23 -14.39
CA GLY A 587 -11.28 -26.45 -15.14
C GLY A 587 -11.01 -26.23 -16.63
N GLY A 588 -10.91 -24.99 -17.11
CA GLY A 588 -10.43 -24.68 -18.46
C GLY A 588 -11.39 -25.04 -19.59
N ARG A 589 -12.68 -25.25 -19.30
CA ARG A 589 -13.65 -25.87 -20.23
C ARG A 589 -14.26 -24.92 -21.25
N SER A 590 -14.37 -23.63 -20.93
CA SER A 590 -14.90 -22.56 -21.78
C SER A 590 -14.70 -21.20 -21.08
N PHE A 591 -15.38 -20.14 -21.53
CA PHE A 591 -15.25 -18.78 -21.01
C PHE A 591 -16.52 -18.30 -20.29
N GLN A 592 -16.34 -17.40 -19.33
CA GLN A 592 -17.43 -16.59 -18.75
C GLN A 592 -17.80 -15.46 -19.73
N ARG A 593 -18.59 -14.47 -19.29
CA ARG A 593 -18.93 -13.31 -20.12
C ARG A 593 -17.63 -12.61 -20.54
N MET A 594 -17.42 -12.48 -21.84
CA MET A 594 -16.29 -11.77 -22.42
C MET A 594 -16.70 -10.38 -22.88
N SER A 595 -15.77 -9.42 -22.80
CA SER A 595 -15.89 -8.14 -23.47
C SER A 595 -15.34 -8.22 -24.90
N ARG A 596 -15.28 -7.08 -25.61
CA ARG A 596 -14.65 -7.00 -26.94
C ARG A 596 -13.12 -7.06 -26.90
N HIS A 597 -12.50 -6.86 -25.74
CA HIS A 597 -11.04 -6.76 -25.62
C HIS A 597 -10.36 -8.00 -25.03
N HIS A 598 -11.12 -8.91 -24.42
CA HIS A 598 -10.55 -10.17 -23.91
C HIS A 598 -9.94 -11.02 -25.03
N GLY A 599 -8.89 -11.77 -24.69
CA GLY A 599 -8.18 -12.65 -25.60
C GLY A 599 -7.46 -11.91 -26.72
N SER A 600 -6.85 -10.77 -26.40
CA SER A 600 -6.23 -9.87 -27.38
C SER A 600 -4.85 -9.40 -26.95
N ILE A 601 -4.03 -9.02 -27.92
CA ILE A 601 -2.95 -8.06 -27.69
C ILE A 601 -3.53 -6.67 -27.90
N LEU A 602 -3.35 -5.80 -26.90
CA LEU A 602 -3.82 -4.42 -26.94
C LEU A 602 -2.63 -3.49 -27.13
N ARG A 603 -2.82 -2.45 -27.95
CA ARG A 603 -1.84 -1.39 -28.21
C ARG A 603 -2.39 -0.05 -27.76
N VAL A 604 -1.63 0.65 -26.93
CA VAL A 604 -1.91 2.02 -26.51
C VAL A 604 -0.90 2.96 -27.18
N SER A 605 -1.38 4.07 -27.75
CA SER A 605 -0.52 5.08 -28.37
C SER A 605 0.49 5.65 -27.36
N LYS A 606 1.61 6.18 -27.86
CA LYS A 606 2.68 6.79 -27.04
C LYS A 606 2.19 7.86 -26.05
N ASP A 607 1.13 8.56 -26.38
CA ASP A 607 0.53 9.61 -25.55
C ASP A 607 -0.63 9.12 -24.66
N GLY A 608 -0.94 7.82 -24.69
CA GLY A 608 -2.02 7.20 -23.91
C GLY A 608 -3.43 7.49 -24.46
N SER A 609 -3.56 8.26 -25.55
CA SER A 609 -4.85 8.79 -25.98
C SER A 609 -5.75 7.79 -26.69
N ARG A 610 -5.18 6.76 -27.32
CA ARG A 610 -5.88 5.76 -28.13
C ARG A 610 -5.49 4.34 -27.77
N LEU A 611 -6.49 3.47 -27.67
CA LEU A 611 -6.36 2.03 -27.58
C LEU A 611 -6.82 1.40 -28.91
N ASP A 612 -5.97 0.56 -29.49
CA ASP A 612 -6.29 -0.30 -30.63
C ASP A 612 -6.11 -1.77 -30.22
N ARG A 613 -6.87 -2.67 -30.85
CA ARG A 613 -6.68 -4.11 -30.68
C ARG A 613 -5.71 -4.58 -31.77
N TYR A 614 -4.51 -5.01 -31.38
CA TYR A 614 -3.45 -5.36 -32.32
C TYR A 614 -3.66 -6.74 -32.92
N ALA A 615 -4.04 -7.73 -32.11
CA ALA A 615 -4.33 -9.10 -32.54
C ALA A 615 -5.34 -9.74 -31.59
N THR A 616 -6.01 -10.83 -32.01
CA THR A 616 -7.04 -11.52 -31.22
C THR A 616 -6.87 -13.03 -31.24
N GLY A 617 -7.63 -13.76 -30.41
CA GLY A 617 -7.56 -15.21 -30.39
C GLY A 617 -6.66 -15.78 -29.30
N LEU A 618 -6.37 -15.04 -28.23
CA LEU A 618 -5.60 -15.53 -27.09
C LEU A 618 -6.50 -16.09 -25.99
N ARG A 619 -5.99 -17.06 -25.24
CA ARG A 619 -6.69 -17.69 -24.11
C ARG A 619 -6.27 -17.08 -22.77
N ALA A 620 -5.03 -17.30 -22.36
CA ALA A 620 -4.44 -16.85 -21.11
C ALA A 620 -2.92 -16.66 -21.31
N PRO A 621 -2.53 -15.58 -22.03
CA PRO A 621 -1.15 -15.30 -22.39
C PRO A 621 -0.39 -14.70 -21.21
N ASN A 622 0.47 -15.45 -20.52
CA ASN A 622 1.17 -14.94 -19.32
C ASN A 622 2.36 -14.00 -19.63
N GLY A 623 2.51 -13.55 -20.88
CA GLY A 623 3.55 -12.58 -21.25
C GLY A 623 3.69 -12.44 -22.76
N ILE A 624 4.30 -11.33 -23.16
CA ILE A 624 4.55 -10.99 -24.56
C ILE A 624 6.05 -10.71 -24.78
N GLY A 625 6.43 -10.40 -26.00
CA GLY A 625 7.74 -9.87 -26.33
C GLY A 625 7.65 -8.84 -27.43
N VAL A 626 8.52 -7.83 -27.38
CA VAL A 626 8.72 -6.86 -28.47
C VAL A 626 10.17 -6.95 -28.90
N SER A 627 10.41 -7.24 -30.18
CA SER A 627 11.77 -7.25 -30.73
C SER A 627 12.32 -5.82 -30.88
N PRO A 628 13.63 -5.63 -31.02
CA PRO A 628 14.22 -4.32 -31.31
C PRO A 628 13.69 -3.65 -32.58
N THR A 629 13.12 -4.43 -33.52
CA THR A 629 12.50 -3.92 -34.75
C THR A 629 10.98 -3.74 -34.63
N GLY A 630 10.41 -3.98 -33.45
CA GLY A 630 8.98 -3.82 -33.16
C GLY A 630 8.12 -5.05 -33.44
N GLN A 631 8.71 -6.21 -33.71
CA GLN A 631 7.95 -7.44 -33.89
C GLN A 631 7.33 -7.87 -32.55
N LEU A 632 6.05 -8.22 -32.55
CA LEU A 632 5.40 -8.80 -31.39
C LEU A 632 5.43 -10.33 -31.41
N THR A 633 5.63 -10.89 -30.22
CA THR A 633 5.48 -12.31 -29.91
C THR A 633 4.66 -12.51 -28.64
N SER A 634 4.07 -13.70 -28.48
CA SER A 634 3.37 -14.06 -27.26
C SER A 634 3.39 -15.56 -27.06
N GLY A 635 3.50 -15.98 -25.80
CA GLY A 635 3.07 -17.30 -25.38
C GLY A 635 1.55 -17.37 -25.22
N ASP A 636 0.98 -18.57 -25.16
CA ASP A 636 -0.39 -18.78 -24.67
C ASP A 636 -0.49 -20.11 -23.90
N ASN A 637 -1.54 -20.29 -23.10
CA ASN A 637 -1.72 -21.47 -22.26
C ASN A 637 -2.72 -22.45 -22.87
N GLU A 638 -2.39 -23.74 -22.87
CA GLU A 638 -3.24 -24.82 -23.39
C GLU A 638 -4.65 -24.87 -22.77
N GLY A 639 -5.64 -25.28 -23.57
CA GLY A 639 -7.03 -25.41 -23.15
C GLY A 639 -8.02 -25.25 -24.31
N THR A 640 -9.19 -24.66 -24.06
CA THR A 640 -10.22 -24.38 -25.08
C THR A 640 -9.60 -23.76 -26.35
N PHE A 641 -9.70 -24.47 -27.48
CA PHE A 641 -9.07 -24.17 -28.79
C PHE A 641 -7.54 -24.22 -28.88
N VAL A 642 -6.81 -24.06 -27.78
CA VAL A 642 -5.35 -24.05 -27.76
C VAL A 642 -4.84 -25.47 -27.42
N PRO A 643 -4.43 -26.29 -28.41
CA PRO A 643 -4.13 -27.71 -28.16
C PRO A 643 -2.94 -27.91 -27.22
N ARG A 644 -1.95 -27.00 -27.30
CA ARG A 644 -0.70 -26.96 -26.53
C ARG A 644 -0.22 -25.54 -26.44
N CYS A 645 0.72 -25.28 -25.53
CA CYS A 645 1.36 -23.98 -25.37
C CYS A 645 2.11 -23.55 -26.66
N PRO A 646 1.70 -22.46 -27.36
CA PRO A 646 2.33 -21.96 -28.56
C PRO A 646 3.30 -20.79 -28.30
N ILE A 647 4.26 -20.59 -29.22
CA ILE A 647 4.96 -19.30 -29.39
C ILE A 647 4.44 -18.65 -30.66
N HIS A 648 3.72 -17.53 -30.52
CA HIS A 648 3.20 -16.76 -31.65
C HIS A 648 4.22 -15.74 -32.15
N TRP A 649 4.29 -15.58 -33.47
CA TRP A 649 4.87 -14.42 -34.16
C TRP A 649 3.70 -13.62 -34.72
N ILE A 650 3.49 -12.39 -34.25
CA ILE A 650 2.18 -11.74 -34.34
C ILE A 650 2.20 -10.56 -35.32
N GLU A 651 1.38 -10.65 -36.34
CA GLU A 651 1.08 -9.55 -37.25
C GLU A 651 -0.19 -8.77 -36.81
N PRO A 652 -0.36 -7.51 -37.25
CA PRO A 652 -1.61 -6.77 -37.01
C PRO A 652 -2.83 -7.52 -37.54
N ASP A 653 -3.92 -7.47 -36.78
CA ASP A 653 -5.22 -8.11 -37.02
C ASP A 653 -5.19 -9.65 -37.09
N GLU A 654 -4.08 -10.29 -36.71
CA GLU A 654 -3.94 -11.74 -36.76
C GLU A 654 -4.85 -12.47 -35.74
N PHE A 655 -5.32 -13.65 -36.16
CA PHE A 655 -6.05 -14.59 -35.32
C PHE A 655 -5.11 -15.67 -34.73
N LEU A 656 -5.06 -15.74 -33.40
CA LEU A 656 -4.07 -16.52 -32.66
C LEU A 656 -4.59 -17.87 -32.12
N GLY A 657 -5.87 -18.20 -32.33
CA GLY A 657 -6.38 -19.56 -32.15
C GLY A 657 -7.70 -19.72 -31.38
N VAL A 658 -8.04 -18.81 -30.47
CA VAL A 658 -9.27 -18.88 -29.67
C VAL A 658 -10.42 -18.15 -30.36
N VAL A 659 -11.23 -18.91 -31.09
CA VAL A 659 -12.36 -18.39 -31.90
C VAL A 659 -13.37 -17.60 -31.09
N ASP A 660 -13.61 -17.99 -29.84
CA ASP A 660 -14.48 -17.25 -28.91
C ASP A 660 -14.05 -15.79 -28.70
N SER A 661 -12.75 -15.50 -28.81
CA SER A 661 -12.16 -14.16 -28.63
C SER A 661 -11.77 -13.47 -29.93
N ALA A 662 -11.98 -14.11 -31.08
CA ALA A 662 -11.68 -13.51 -32.38
C ALA A 662 -12.54 -12.26 -32.62
N ALA A 663 -11.95 -11.22 -33.20
CA ALA A 663 -12.66 -9.98 -33.52
C ALA A 663 -13.85 -10.18 -34.47
N ASP A 664 -13.72 -11.14 -35.39
CA ASP A 664 -14.61 -11.42 -36.51
C ASP A 664 -15.17 -12.85 -36.44
N TYR A 665 -15.37 -13.39 -35.24
CA TYR A 665 -15.87 -14.76 -35.03
C TYR A 665 -17.15 -15.09 -35.80
N ALA A 666 -17.94 -14.08 -36.16
CA ALA A 666 -19.19 -14.22 -36.93
C ALA A 666 -18.95 -14.65 -38.38
N THR A 667 -17.82 -14.28 -38.99
CA THR A 667 -17.44 -14.62 -40.37
C THR A 667 -16.57 -15.87 -40.47
N MET A 668 -15.98 -16.31 -39.36
CA MET A 668 -15.22 -17.56 -39.30
C MET A 668 -16.08 -18.79 -39.61
N LYS A 669 -15.48 -19.79 -40.26
CA LYS A 669 -16.06 -21.12 -40.53
C LYS A 669 -16.10 -21.98 -39.27
N THR A 670 -15.09 -21.86 -38.43
CA THR A 670 -15.04 -22.41 -37.09
C THR A 670 -15.97 -21.62 -36.19
N THR A 671 -16.70 -22.31 -35.34
CA THR A 671 -17.68 -21.68 -34.47
C THR A 671 -17.19 -21.55 -33.03
N PRO A 672 -17.51 -20.44 -32.33
CA PRO A 672 -17.28 -20.29 -30.89
C PRO A 672 -17.86 -21.44 -30.06
N THR A 673 -17.19 -21.78 -28.96
CA THR A 673 -17.71 -22.75 -27.98
C THR A 673 -18.79 -22.16 -27.09
N VAL A 674 -18.75 -20.85 -26.83
CA VAL A 674 -19.77 -20.15 -26.06
C VAL A 674 -21.02 -19.99 -26.92
N GLY A 675 -22.09 -20.73 -26.59
CA GLY A 675 -23.31 -20.76 -27.37
C GLY A 675 -23.95 -19.39 -27.65
N GLN A 676 -23.82 -18.42 -26.73
CA GLN A 676 -24.30 -17.05 -26.94
C GLN A 676 -23.58 -16.34 -28.10
N ARG A 677 -22.29 -16.62 -28.31
CA ARG A 677 -21.49 -16.08 -29.43
C ARG A 677 -21.61 -16.91 -30.71
N ARG A 678 -22.04 -18.16 -30.61
CA ARG A 678 -22.25 -19.02 -31.79
C ARG A 678 -23.40 -18.54 -32.68
N GLY A 679 -24.41 -17.89 -32.09
CA GLY A 679 -25.65 -17.55 -32.78
C GLY A 679 -26.42 -18.81 -33.18
N SER A 680 -26.95 -18.86 -34.40
CA SER A 680 -27.67 -20.01 -34.95
C SER A 680 -26.78 -21.07 -35.63
N ARG A 681 -25.46 -20.88 -35.64
CA ARG A 681 -24.52 -21.80 -36.29
C ARG A 681 -24.42 -23.13 -35.52
N LYS A 682 -24.22 -24.24 -36.24
CA LYS A 682 -23.89 -25.54 -35.64
C LYS A 682 -22.42 -25.56 -35.23
N GLU A 683 -22.10 -26.32 -34.19
CA GLU A 683 -20.71 -26.52 -33.78
C GLU A 683 -19.89 -27.11 -34.94
N ASN A 684 -18.81 -26.42 -35.29
CA ASN A 684 -17.90 -26.77 -36.37
C ASN A 684 -16.48 -26.34 -36.04
N LEU A 685 -15.52 -27.20 -36.38
CA LEU A 685 -14.08 -26.92 -36.33
C LEU A 685 -13.53 -27.06 -37.74
N ASP A 686 -13.12 -25.95 -38.35
CA ASP A 686 -12.54 -25.94 -39.70
C ASP A 686 -11.01 -25.92 -39.62
N PRO A 687 -10.31 -26.98 -40.05
CA PRO A 687 -8.85 -27.03 -39.98
C PRO A 687 -8.14 -25.94 -40.79
N SER A 688 -8.80 -25.32 -41.78
CA SER A 688 -8.22 -24.22 -42.56
C SER A 688 -8.02 -22.94 -41.76
N GLU A 689 -8.66 -22.82 -40.60
CA GLU A 689 -8.56 -21.69 -39.67
C GLU A 689 -7.72 -22.02 -38.42
N ALA A 690 -7.01 -23.15 -38.42
CA ALA A 690 -6.12 -23.49 -37.33
C ALA A 690 -4.98 -22.44 -37.23
N PRO A 691 -4.63 -21.98 -36.01
CA PRO A 691 -3.56 -21.00 -35.81
C PRO A 691 -2.21 -21.59 -36.22
N LYS A 692 -1.31 -20.71 -36.68
CA LYS A 692 0.03 -21.07 -37.17
C LYS A 692 1.12 -20.38 -36.36
N PRO A 693 1.30 -20.74 -35.08
CA PRO A 693 2.40 -20.20 -34.28
C PRO A 693 3.75 -20.60 -34.86
N LEU A 694 4.79 -19.85 -34.48
CA LEU A 694 6.19 -20.18 -34.78
C LEU A 694 6.54 -21.59 -34.29
N ALA A 695 6.07 -21.94 -33.08
CA ALA A 695 6.28 -23.26 -32.51
C ALA A 695 5.09 -23.70 -31.63
N TRP A 696 4.80 -25.01 -31.64
CA TRP A 696 3.98 -25.66 -30.62
C TRP A 696 4.90 -26.41 -29.66
N LEU A 697 4.82 -26.07 -28.37
CA LEU A 697 5.69 -26.65 -27.37
C LEU A 697 5.09 -27.93 -26.78
N PRO A 698 5.86 -29.03 -26.71
CA PRO A 698 5.45 -30.20 -25.95
C PRO A 698 5.22 -29.85 -24.48
N LYS A 699 4.24 -30.47 -23.82
CA LYS A 699 3.81 -30.18 -22.44
C LYS A 699 4.90 -30.49 -21.41
N ASN A 700 5.79 -31.42 -21.73
CA ASN A 700 6.97 -31.71 -20.93
C ASN A 700 8.13 -30.71 -21.15
N VAL A 701 8.03 -29.86 -22.17
CA VAL A 701 8.96 -28.74 -22.44
C VAL A 701 8.37 -27.46 -21.87
N ASP A 702 7.11 -27.17 -22.16
CA ASP A 702 6.37 -26.09 -21.52
C ASP A 702 4.87 -26.41 -21.42
N ASN A 703 4.32 -26.27 -20.23
CA ASN A 703 2.91 -26.45 -19.91
C ASN A 703 2.21 -25.13 -19.50
N SER A 704 2.94 -24.02 -19.45
CA SER A 704 2.40 -22.68 -19.25
C SER A 704 3.44 -21.66 -19.71
N ASN A 705 3.24 -21.12 -20.92
CA ASN A 705 4.17 -20.16 -21.51
C ASN A 705 4.17 -18.81 -20.78
N GLY A 706 5.31 -18.14 -20.77
CA GLY A 706 5.49 -16.73 -20.43
C GLY A 706 5.91 -15.89 -21.65
N GLY A 707 6.53 -14.74 -21.39
CA GLY A 707 6.99 -13.78 -22.39
C GLY A 707 8.29 -14.16 -23.10
N GLN A 708 8.70 -13.32 -24.04
CA GLN A 708 9.91 -13.47 -24.82
C GLN A 708 10.76 -12.18 -24.74
N VAL A 709 12.09 -12.32 -24.75
CA VAL A 709 13.00 -11.16 -24.81
C VAL A 709 14.10 -11.43 -25.84
N TRP A 710 14.70 -10.36 -26.37
CA TRP A 710 15.83 -10.47 -27.29
C TRP A 710 17.13 -10.12 -26.59
N ILE A 711 18.16 -10.90 -26.88
CA ILE A 711 19.51 -10.60 -26.42
C ILE A 711 20.09 -9.52 -27.33
N THR A 712 20.16 -8.29 -26.85
CA THR A 712 20.65 -7.14 -27.63
C THR A 712 22.12 -6.82 -27.38
N SER A 713 22.81 -7.62 -26.55
CA SER A 713 24.19 -7.38 -26.17
C SER A 713 25.08 -8.60 -26.44
N ASN A 714 26.24 -8.36 -27.05
CA ASN A 714 27.33 -9.32 -27.17
C ASN A 714 27.92 -9.84 -25.83
N LYS A 715 27.52 -9.28 -24.68
CA LYS A 715 27.94 -9.76 -23.35
C LYS A 715 27.38 -11.14 -23.00
N TRP A 716 26.27 -11.54 -23.62
CA TRP A 716 25.69 -12.88 -23.52
C TRP A 716 26.38 -13.90 -24.46
N GLY A 717 27.58 -13.61 -24.95
CA GLY A 717 28.36 -14.53 -25.76
C GLY A 717 27.72 -14.79 -27.13
N PRO A 718 27.53 -16.05 -27.57
CA PRO A 718 27.18 -16.38 -28.94
C PRO A 718 25.72 -16.11 -29.31
N TYR A 719 24.89 -15.65 -28.38
CA TYR A 719 23.44 -15.51 -28.57
C TYR A 719 22.99 -14.07 -28.84
N GLU A 720 23.90 -13.16 -29.17
CA GLU A 720 23.51 -11.80 -29.59
C GLU A 720 22.56 -11.85 -30.79
N GLY A 721 21.41 -11.18 -30.68
CA GLY A 721 20.34 -11.17 -31.66
C GLY A 721 19.30 -12.28 -31.50
N GLU A 722 19.58 -13.31 -30.70
CA GLU A 722 18.68 -14.43 -30.48
C GLU A 722 17.50 -14.07 -29.57
N MET A 723 16.37 -14.78 -29.75
CA MET A 723 15.19 -14.65 -28.90
C MET A 723 15.21 -15.70 -27.80
N LEU A 724 14.96 -15.27 -26.56
CA LEU A 724 14.72 -16.14 -25.42
C LEU A 724 13.23 -16.27 -25.14
N HIS A 725 12.80 -17.50 -24.83
CA HIS A 725 11.46 -17.83 -24.34
C HIS A 725 11.52 -18.24 -22.87
N PHE A 726 10.65 -17.65 -22.06
CA PHE A 726 10.53 -17.97 -20.63
C PHE A 726 9.29 -18.82 -20.38
N SER A 727 9.49 -19.99 -19.77
CA SER A 727 8.41 -20.85 -19.33
C SER A 727 7.99 -20.49 -17.91
N TYR A 728 6.72 -20.11 -17.74
CA TYR A 728 6.12 -19.93 -16.42
C TYR A 728 5.92 -21.28 -15.72
N GLY A 729 5.49 -22.31 -16.46
CA GLY A 729 5.13 -23.60 -15.90
C GLY A 729 6.29 -24.52 -15.52
N GLN A 730 7.43 -24.41 -16.22
CA GLN A 730 8.66 -25.17 -15.93
C GLN A 730 9.72 -24.33 -15.21
N SER A 731 9.54 -23.00 -15.11
CA SER A 731 10.55 -22.09 -14.57
C SER A 731 11.90 -22.24 -15.30
N ALA A 732 11.86 -22.19 -16.63
CA ALA A 732 12.99 -22.45 -17.51
C ALA A 732 13.12 -21.39 -18.62
N ILE A 733 14.32 -21.27 -19.19
CA ILE A 733 14.66 -20.34 -20.29
C ILE A 733 15.13 -21.16 -21.49
N TYR A 734 14.64 -20.82 -22.68
CA TYR A 734 14.99 -21.48 -23.92
C TYR A 734 15.43 -20.46 -24.97
N VAL A 735 16.46 -20.77 -25.75
CA VAL A 735 16.75 -20.05 -27.00
C VAL A 735 15.77 -20.54 -28.06
N VAL A 736 15.13 -19.62 -28.77
CA VAL A 736 14.19 -19.91 -29.85
C VAL A 736 14.92 -19.72 -31.18
N LEU A 737 15.04 -20.84 -31.90
CA LEU A 737 15.83 -21.05 -33.13
C LEU A 737 15.68 -19.99 -34.22
#